data_AF-A0A7J5EZ53-F1
#
_entry.id   AF-A0A7J5EZ53-F1
#
_cell.length_a   1.000
_cell.length_b   1.000
_cell.length_c   1.000
_cell.angle_alpha   90.00
_cell.angle_beta   90.00
_cell.angle_gamma   90.00
#
_symmetry.space_group_name_H-M   'P 1'
#
loop_
_entity.id
_entity.type
_entity.pdbx_description
1 polymer ?
#
loop_
_entity_poly.entity_id
_entity_poly.type
_entity_poly.pdbx_seq_one_letter_code
_entity_poly.pdbx_strand_id
1 'polypeptide(L)'
;MSAVARRVRAERDLWKAVWKQMEAFLDRVDGAADQDEPHAQTLCQLLPVLNVIENARHRAFGVRLEAARPATLRGVGLTTSAGALKPGQIRLPGLEECELATAPLHMPDDSTTQVILWPSESLATFRDARRHLEGTKIVPAYENGFITGYEPLDDAADEGLFPFDNREDAAKGDDVAYVSWSVLRQNKVDDLPVATGAARPLSTQLDELTLSDPLDEYRAIGALAEGAAAACITDKNTLATARAELEEVGADAELIGALSAVEAELAGQAEDYQWVADRLENPTYAQLNQEKEQIEDRLREADYVGGLPGFSLKMSDLDARASDAFDAACEARITYPDGPLRQLRLLEQGLRFYWRMRSRWMERRFSLITFPVVYPLWSVYVDGLDDVIEGRPSQLVLPAGTVTTMSVNARATKVYVTGIPLPAGFRPGRLAMIDGPRPAAMVVTDEGFDKFGLFMMTTPVELSLDTDEALPGVPGVIDPGAAVEARFPTFTTSEWRRGVANDASRTALLTGLIAHASRLKLLLGGGVAGDRPAARAVPDPYPGVTSWAIEGPVAPEAARLFLSAVPSASASGTGERLGVGRPGELMLVRGRDEEGFTWQGVAEIDHCEILSGDAAKADAEITGTPVPPCCEDQTEVMVVYLRALEIPATLVADLTLRRDFLGFGTRSLLSGTILPASLDAATTVPTVTVDGESRLVLRDRELETALRWFEDWLGRDIGNAS
;
A
#
# COMPACT_ATOMS: atom_id res chain seq x y z
N MET A 1 24.52 11.35 28.99
CA MET A 1 23.17 11.30 28.38
C MET A 1 22.18 12.18 29.10
N SER A 2 21.81 13.27 28.45
CA SER A 2 20.78 14.20 28.93
C SER A 2 19.51 13.46 29.34
N ALA A 3 18.86 13.92 30.41
CA ALA A 3 17.62 13.32 30.88
C ALA A 3 16.50 13.39 29.83
N VAL A 4 16.53 14.39 28.93
CA VAL A 4 15.56 14.56 27.85
C VAL A 4 15.77 13.53 26.75
N ALA A 5 17.01 13.35 26.25
CA ALA A 5 17.30 12.37 25.20
C ALA A 5 16.95 10.93 25.64
N ARG A 6 17.25 10.56 26.89
CA ARG A 6 16.83 9.27 27.46
C ARG A 6 15.32 9.08 27.49
N ARG A 7 14.58 10.14 27.86
CA ARG A 7 13.10 10.09 27.87
C ARG A 7 12.55 9.96 26.46
N VAL A 8 13.09 10.69 25.48
CA VAL A 8 12.68 10.57 24.08
C VAL A 8 12.97 9.17 23.53
N ARG A 9 14.13 8.57 23.85
CA ARG A 9 14.42 7.18 23.47
C ARG A 9 13.43 6.20 24.09
N ALA A 10 13.13 6.34 25.38
CA ALA A 10 12.14 5.49 26.04
C ALA A 10 10.74 5.62 25.43
N GLU A 11 10.32 6.84 25.07
CA GLU A 11 9.07 7.05 24.32
C GLU A 11 9.13 6.34 22.96
N ARG A 12 10.22 6.52 22.20
CA ARG A 12 10.41 5.87 20.90
C ARG A 12 10.29 4.34 21.00
N ASP A 13 11.00 3.71 21.93
CA ASP A 13 10.97 2.27 22.13
C ASP A 13 9.54 1.77 22.44
N LEU A 14 8.79 2.54 23.24
CA LEU A 14 7.39 2.25 23.54
C LEU A 14 6.49 2.38 22.30
N TRP A 15 6.61 3.46 21.53
CA TRP A 15 5.84 3.67 20.31
C TRP A 15 6.11 2.58 19.27
N LYS A 16 7.39 2.24 19.07
CA LYS A 16 7.82 1.14 18.20
C LYS A 16 7.27 -0.21 18.66
N ALA A 17 7.32 -0.51 19.95
CA ALA A 17 6.79 -1.75 20.50
C ALA A 17 5.26 -1.87 20.33
N VAL A 18 4.53 -0.78 20.57
CA VAL A 18 3.08 -0.75 20.39
C VAL A 18 2.70 -0.91 18.92
N TRP A 19 3.42 -0.24 18.02
CA TRP A 19 3.16 -0.37 16.59
C TRP A 19 3.49 -1.76 16.05
N LYS A 20 4.60 -2.37 16.49
CA LYS A 20 4.94 -3.76 16.11
C LYS A 20 3.85 -4.77 16.48
N GLN A 21 3.12 -4.54 17.58
CA GLN A 21 1.96 -5.37 17.94
C GLN A 21 0.79 -5.17 16.97
N MET A 22 0.62 -3.96 16.42
CA MET A 22 -0.38 -3.68 15.38
C MET A 22 0.00 -4.38 14.06
N GLU A 23 1.26 -4.26 13.64
CA GLU A 23 1.77 -4.93 12.43
C GLU A 23 1.59 -6.45 12.52
N ALA A 24 1.96 -7.06 13.65
CA ALA A 24 1.77 -8.49 13.86
C ALA A 24 0.30 -8.91 13.86
N PHE A 25 -0.63 -8.02 14.20
CA PHE A 25 -2.07 -8.29 14.10
C PHE A 25 -2.52 -8.19 12.64
N LEU A 26 -2.15 -7.13 11.94
CA LEU A 26 -2.47 -6.93 10.52
C LEU A 26 -1.96 -8.10 9.67
N ASP A 27 -0.73 -8.56 9.91
CA ASP A 27 -0.15 -9.71 9.20
C ASP A 27 -0.96 -11.00 9.40
N ARG A 28 -1.64 -11.17 10.55
CA ARG A 28 -2.52 -12.33 10.78
C ARG A 28 -3.83 -12.21 10.00
N VAL A 29 -4.39 -11.00 9.92
CA VAL A 29 -5.60 -10.74 9.12
C VAL A 29 -5.30 -11.02 7.65
N ASP A 30 -4.19 -10.48 7.12
CA ASP A 30 -3.80 -10.73 5.73
C ASP A 30 -3.53 -12.22 5.49
N GLY A 31 -2.86 -12.90 6.43
CA GLY A 31 -2.63 -14.34 6.33
C GLY A 31 -3.91 -15.17 6.31
N ALA A 32 -4.94 -14.80 7.08
CA ALA A 32 -6.24 -15.46 7.05
C ALA A 32 -7.02 -15.14 5.76
N ALA A 33 -6.90 -13.91 5.24
CA ALA A 33 -7.51 -13.51 3.97
C ALA A 33 -6.89 -14.26 2.78
N ASP A 34 -5.57 -14.39 2.73
CA ASP A 34 -4.87 -15.13 1.68
C ASP A 34 -5.21 -16.64 1.75
N GLN A 35 -5.60 -17.17 2.92
CA GLN A 35 -6.09 -18.55 3.08
C GLN A 35 -7.55 -18.73 2.62
N ASP A 36 -8.42 -17.72 2.80
CA ASP A 36 -9.82 -17.76 2.33
C ASP A 36 -9.93 -17.56 0.82
N GLU A 37 -8.99 -16.82 0.22
CA GLU A 37 -9.05 -16.34 -1.16
C GLU A 37 -9.32 -17.42 -2.21
N PRO A 38 -8.66 -18.60 -2.22
CA PRO A 38 -8.95 -19.66 -3.18
C PRO A 38 -10.39 -20.16 -3.09
N HIS A 39 -10.91 -20.35 -1.87
CA HIS A 39 -12.26 -20.84 -1.65
C HIS A 39 -13.31 -19.80 -2.03
N ALA A 40 -13.06 -18.53 -1.72
CA ALA A 40 -13.90 -17.42 -2.16
C ALA A 40 -13.94 -17.33 -3.69
N GLN A 41 -12.79 -17.54 -4.37
CA GLN A 41 -12.72 -17.56 -5.82
C GLN A 41 -13.56 -18.70 -6.41
N THR A 42 -13.42 -19.92 -5.88
CA THR A 42 -14.20 -21.07 -6.32
C THR A 42 -15.70 -20.78 -6.25
N LEU A 43 -16.20 -20.26 -5.12
CA LEU A 43 -17.61 -19.92 -4.95
C LEU A 43 -18.07 -18.81 -5.92
N CYS A 44 -17.28 -17.75 -6.09
CA CYS A 44 -17.57 -16.68 -7.06
C CYS A 44 -17.74 -17.22 -8.49
N GLN A 45 -16.93 -18.20 -8.90
CA GLN A 45 -17.00 -18.79 -10.23
C GLN A 45 -18.12 -19.82 -10.40
N LEU A 46 -18.48 -20.53 -9.32
CA LEU A 46 -19.58 -21.50 -9.37
C LEU A 46 -20.97 -20.85 -9.40
N LEU A 47 -21.16 -19.63 -8.87
CA LEU A 47 -22.46 -18.94 -8.91
C LEU A 47 -22.98 -18.72 -10.35
N PRO A 48 -22.18 -18.21 -11.31
CA PRO A 48 -22.57 -18.16 -12.72
C PRO A 48 -22.90 -19.54 -13.32
N VAL A 49 -22.15 -20.59 -12.96
CA VAL A 49 -22.40 -21.97 -13.41
C VAL A 49 -23.77 -22.46 -12.92
N LEU A 50 -24.09 -22.22 -11.66
CA LEU A 50 -25.38 -22.55 -11.07
C LEU A 50 -26.52 -21.77 -11.73
N ASN A 51 -26.30 -20.52 -12.12
CA ASN A 51 -27.28 -19.75 -12.88
C ASN A 51 -27.53 -20.33 -14.28
N VAL A 52 -26.51 -20.88 -14.95
CA VAL A 52 -26.67 -21.63 -16.21
C VAL A 52 -27.52 -22.89 -16.00
N ILE A 53 -27.31 -23.61 -14.89
CA ILE A 53 -28.13 -24.77 -14.52
C ILE A 53 -29.59 -24.36 -14.26
N GLU A 54 -29.83 -23.26 -13.55
CA GLU A 54 -31.18 -22.73 -13.31
C GLU A 54 -31.85 -22.21 -14.60
N ASN A 55 -31.10 -21.67 -15.55
CA ASN A 55 -31.60 -21.34 -16.89
C ASN A 55 -32.04 -22.60 -17.64
N ALA A 56 -31.26 -23.69 -17.57
CA ALA A 56 -31.63 -24.97 -18.15
C ALA A 56 -32.89 -25.55 -17.49
N ARG A 57 -32.98 -25.50 -16.15
CA ARG A 57 -34.17 -25.89 -15.38
C ARG A 57 -35.41 -25.09 -15.79
N HIS A 58 -35.26 -23.79 -16.03
CA HIS A 58 -36.36 -22.95 -16.52
C HIS A 58 -36.87 -23.40 -17.89
N ARG A 59 -35.96 -23.68 -18.82
CA ARG A 59 -36.30 -24.18 -20.16
C ARG A 59 -37.00 -25.54 -20.10
N ALA A 60 -36.59 -26.40 -19.18
CA ALA A 60 -37.11 -27.75 -19.00
C ALA A 60 -38.49 -27.80 -18.33
N PHE A 61 -38.64 -27.07 -17.22
CA PHE A 61 -39.74 -27.25 -16.26
C PHE A 61 -40.56 -25.97 -16.02
N GLY A 62 -40.17 -24.85 -16.62
CA GLY A 62 -40.81 -23.55 -16.42
C GLY A 62 -40.56 -22.92 -15.05
N VAL A 63 -39.70 -23.51 -14.22
CA VAL A 63 -39.36 -23.05 -12.87
C VAL A 63 -37.86 -22.85 -12.74
N ARG A 64 -37.44 -21.83 -12.00
CA ARG A 64 -36.04 -21.58 -11.65
C ARG A 64 -35.93 -20.74 -10.40
N LEU A 65 -34.79 -20.86 -9.73
CA LEU A 65 -34.36 -19.83 -8.79
C LEU A 65 -33.81 -18.61 -9.58
N GLU A 66 -34.07 -17.41 -9.07
CA GLU A 66 -33.42 -16.18 -9.49
C GLU A 66 -31.93 -16.23 -9.13
N ALA A 67 -31.10 -15.66 -9.99
CA ALA A 67 -29.66 -15.61 -9.77
C ALA A 67 -29.32 -15.00 -8.40
N ALA A 68 -28.35 -15.60 -7.72
CA ALA A 68 -27.68 -14.93 -6.61
C ALA A 68 -27.04 -13.65 -7.13
N ARG A 69 -26.93 -12.63 -6.27
CA ARG A 69 -26.17 -11.42 -6.65
C ARG A 69 -24.71 -11.83 -6.81
N PRO A 70 -24.05 -11.49 -7.93
CA PRO A 70 -22.63 -11.78 -8.08
C PRO A 70 -21.86 -11.01 -7.00
N ALA A 71 -21.14 -11.76 -6.17
CA ALA A 71 -20.14 -11.18 -5.29
C ALA A 71 -18.79 -11.21 -6.01
N THR A 72 -17.94 -10.24 -5.69
CA THR A 72 -16.54 -10.28 -6.10
C THR A 72 -15.69 -10.94 -5.01
N LEU A 73 -14.46 -11.31 -5.34
CA LEU A 73 -13.47 -11.78 -4.38
C LEU A 73 -13.39 -10.84 -3.18
N ARG A 74 -13.29 -11.43 -1.98
CA ARG A 74 -13.35 -10.67 -0.72
C ARG A 74 -14.66 -9.86 -0.60
N GLY A 75 -15.76 -10.40 -1.13
CA GLY A 75 -17.15 -9.98 -0.93
C GLY A 75 -17.58 -8.62 -1.49
N VAL A 76 -16.68 -7.80 -2.02
CA VAL A 76 -16.95 -6.39 -2.38
C VAL A 76 -18.28 -6.22 -3.15
N GLY A 77 -19.16 -5.35 -2.63
CA GLY A 77 -20.48 -5.05 -3.21
C GLY A 77 -21.64 -5.96 -2.77
N LEU A 78 -21.42 -6.92 -1.86
CA LEU A 78 -22.48 -7.78 -1.31
C LEU A 78 -23.52 -6.98 -0.52
N THR A 79 -24.60 -6.54 -1.16
CA THR A 79 -25.79 -5.98 -0.49
C THR A 79 -26.93 -6.99 -0.57
N THR A 80 -27.51 -7.37 0.57
CA THR A 80 -28.71 -8.23 0.62
C THR A 80 -29.67 -7.75 1.71
N SER A 81 -30.91 -8.22 1.73
CA SER A 81 -31.89 -7.94 2.80
C SER A 81 -32.11 -9.20 3.64
N ALA A 82 -32.52 -9.04 4.90
CA ALA A 82 -32.77 -10.20 5.78
C ALA A 82 -33.84 -11.13 5.20
N GLY A 83 -34.83 -10.57 4.49
CA GLY A 83 -35.86 -11.34 3.80
C GLY A 83 -35.32 -12.22 2.67
N ALA A 84 -34.25 -11.81 1.99
CA ALA A 84 -33.67 -12.57 0.87
C ALA A 84 -32.96 -13.87 1.29
N LEU A 85 -32.70 -14.03 2.59
CA LEU A 85 -32.02 -15.18 3.18
C LEU A 85 -32.98 -16.28 3.66
N LYS A 86 -34.30 -16.02 3.68
CA LYS A 86 -35.31 -16.99 4.14
C LYS A 86 -35.59 -18.10 3.10
N PRO A 87 -35.92 -19.35 3.50
CA PRO A 87 -36.17 -20.52 2.65
C PRO A 87 -37.29 -20.37 1.62
N GLY A 88 -38.23 -19.44 1.78
CA GLY A 88 -39.34 -19.25 0.84
C GLY A 88 -39.09 -18.24 -0.29
N GLN A 89 -37.89 -17.64 -0.39
CA GLN A 89 -37.60 -16.69 -1.48
C GLN A 89 -37.01 -17.40 -2.70
N ILE A 90 -37.47 -16.97 -3.89
CA ILE A 90 -37.12 -17.53 -5.20
C ILE A 90 -35.69 -17.17 -5.66
N ARG A 91 -34.70 -17.10 -4.76
CA ARG A 91 -33.31 -16.71 -5.04
C ARG A 91 -32.35 -17.86 -4.73
N LEU A 92 -31.41 -18.11 -5.63
CA LEU A 92 -30.27 -18.98 -5.41
C LEU A 92 -29.47 -18.49 -4.17
N PRO A 93 -29.19 -19.34 -3.17
CA PRO A 93 -28.30 -18.94 -2.09
C PRO A 93 -26.91 -18.60 -2.64
N GLY A 94 -26.27 -17.57 -2.09
CA GLY A 94 -25.00 -17.01 -2.55
C GLY A 94 -23.87 -17.06 -1.52
N LEU A 95 -22.98 -16.07 -1.61
CA LEU A 95 -21.82 -15.94 -0.74
C LEU A 95 -22.19 -15.33 0.62
N GLU A 96 -23.28 -14.58 0.66
CA GLU A 96 -23.84 -13.98 1.87
C GLU A 96 -24.25 -15.00 2.94
N GLU A 97 -24.59 -16.24 2.57
CA GLU A 97 -24.91 -17.29 3.53
C GLU A 97 -23.65 -17.75 4.29
N CYS A 98 -22.48 -17.77 3.63
CA CYS A 98 -21.19 -18.04 4.30
C CYS A 98 -20.81 -16.89 5.27
N GLU A 99 -21.09 -15.65 4.86
CA GLU A 99 -20.89 -14.47 5.69
C GLU A 99 -21.79 -14.48 6.92
N LEU A 100 -23.07 -14.86 6.76
CA LEU A 100 -24.01 -15.02 7.86
C LEU A 100 -23.60 -16.17 8.80
N ALA A 101 -23.11 -17.28 8.25
CA ALA A 101 -22.67 -18.44 9.03
C ALA A 101 -21.48 -18.13 9.95
N THR A 102 -20.61 -17.21 9.54
CA THR A 102 -19.42 -16.81 10.31
C THR A 102 -19.65 -15.57 11.18
N ALA A 103 -20.87 -15.02 11.17
CA ALA A 103 -21.23 -13.85 11.95
C ALA A 103 -21.21 -14.12 13.47
N PRO A 104 -20.63 -13.22 14.29
CA PRO A 104 -20.65 -13.34 15.74
C PRO A 104 -22.08 -13.40 16.32
N LEU A 105 -22.28 -14.27 17.32
CA LEU A 105 -23.60 -14.48 17.92
C LEU A 105 -24.11 -13.30 18.74
N HIS A 106 -23.31 -12.67 19.62
CA HIS A 106 -23.75 -11.59 20.52
C HIS A 106 -22.62 -10.59 20.83
N MET A 107 -22.96 -9.36 21.23
CA MET A 107 -22.08 -8.43 21.95
C MET A 107 -22.59 -8.20 23.39
N PRO A 108 -21.73 -7.86 24.37
CA PRO A 108 -22.07 -7.95 25.79
C PRO A 108 -23.13 -6.97 26.32
N ASP A 109 -23.56 -5.97 25.54
CA ASP A 109 -24.17 -4.75 26.10
C ASP A 109 -25.59 -4.39 25.63
N ASP A 110 -26.28 -5.18 24.79
CA ASP A 110 -27.68 -4.87 24.45
C ASP A 110 -28.60 -6.08 24.59
N SER A 111 -29.78 -5.85 25.17
CA SER A 111 -30.86 -6.79 25.43
C SER A 111 -31.58 -7.28 24.16
N THR A 112 -30.86 -7.35 23.04
CA THR A 112 -31.36 -7.72 21.73
C THR A 112 -30.58 -8.94 21.25
N THR A 113 -31.25 -10.09 21.21
CA THR A 113 -30.88 -11.26 20.42
C THR A 113 -30.96 -10.85 18.94
N GLN A 114 -29.89 -10.25 18.40
CA GLN A 114 -29.83 -9.90 17.00
C GLN A 114 -28.44 -10.29 16.47
N VAL A 115 -28.42 -11.14 15.44
CA VAL A 115 -27.22 -11.37 14.63
C VAL A 115 -26.90 -10.07 13.88
N ILE A 116 -25.83 -9.37 14.28
CA ILE A 116 -25.40 -8.16 13.60
C ILE A 116 -24.39 -8.55 12.53
N LEU A 117 -24.69 -8.37 11.25
CA LEU A 117 -23.60 -8.22 10.27
C LEU A 117 -23.09 -6.79 10.42
N TRP A 118 -21.87 -6.64 10.94
CA TRP A 118 -21.33 -5.32 11.25
C TRP A 118 -21.22 -4.49 9.96
N PRO A 119 -21.68 -3.23 9.99
CA PRO A 119 -21.27 -2.24 9.00
C PRO A 119 -19.77 -2.31 8.79
N SER A 120 -19.38 -2.31 7.53
CA SER A 120 -18.03 -2.01 7.13
C SER A 120 -17.62 -0.65 7.74
N GLU A 121 -16.62 -0.68 8.65
CA GLU A 121 -15.99 0.53 9.18
C GLU A 121 -14.57 0.64 8.61
N SER A 122 -14.32 1.65 7.77
CA SER A 122 -12.96 1.99 7.37
C SER A 122 -12.18 2.48 8.59
N LEU A 123 -11.28 1.63 9.12
CA LEU A 123 -10.54 1.94 10.33
C LEU A 123 -9.43 2.98 10.09
N ALA A 124 -8.62 2.76 9.06
CA ALA A 124 -7.60 3.67 8.55
C ALA A 124 -7.00 3.10 7.25
N THR A 125 -6.33 3.95 6.45
CA THR A 125 -5.47 3.51 5.35
C THR A 125 -4.10 3.14 5.92
N PHE A 126 -3.79 1.84 6.04
CA PHE A 126 -2.42 1.41 6.38
C PHE A 126 -1.68 0.99 5.14
N ARG A 127 -0.39 1.30 5.13
CA ARG A 127 0.52 0.89 4.07
C ARG A 127 0.83 -0.60 4.14
N ASP A 128 0.83 -1.28 3.00
CA ASP A 128 1.36 -2.63 2.87
C ASP A 128 2.83 -2.57 2.43
N ALA A 129 3.74 -2.84 3.36
CA ALA A 129 5.16 -2.81 3.11
C ALA A 129 5.64 -3.95 2.17
N ARG A 130 4.90 -5.06 2.06
CA ARG A 130 5.30 -6.23 1.25
C ARG A 130 4.89 -6.11 -0.21
N ARG A 131 3.72 -5.52 -0.46
CA ARG A 131 3.20 -5.33 -1.83
C ARG A 131 3.56 -3.96 -2.42
N HIS A 132 4.29 -3.11 -1.68
CA HIS A 132 4.73 -1.76 -2.09
C HIS A 132 3.60 -0.84 -2.60
N LEU A 133 2.37 -1.14 -2.20
CA LEU A 133 1.17 -0.36 -2.46
C LEU A 133 0.75 0.35 -1.17
N GLU A 134 0.21 1.58 -1.24
CA GLU A 134 -0.89 1.83 -0.31
C GLU A 134 -2.07 1.05 -0.86
N GLY A 135 -2.20 -0.19 -0.40
CA GLY A 135 -3.55 -0.61 -0.12
C GLY A 135 -4.07 0.37 0.92
N THR A 136 -5.31 0.83 0.81
CA THR A 136 -6.02 1.01 2.06
C THR A 136 -5.98 -0.38 2.68
N LYS A 137 -5.15 -0.67 3.70
CA LYS A 137 -5.50 -1.78 4.59
C LYS A 137 -6.74 -1.34 5.31
N ILE A 138 -7.84 -1.42 4.60
CA ILE A 138 -9.14 -1.59 5.17
C ILE A 138 -8.91 -2.84 6.02
N VAL A 139 -8.75 -2.67 7.33
CA VAL A 139 -9.13 -3.77 8.22
C VAL A 139 -10.50 -4.15 7.73
N PRO A 140 -10.72 -5.33 7.14
CA PRO A 140 -11.82 -5.51 6.21
C PRO A 140 -13.17 -5.12 6.82
N ALA A 141 -13.53 -3.86 6.69
CA ALA A 141 -14.66 -3.46 5.92
C ALA A 141 -14.42 -3.98 4.51
N TYR A 142 -14.79 -5.24 4.29
CA TYR A 142 -15.33 -5.56 3.00
C TYR A 142 -16.25 -4.40 2.59
N GLU A 143 -16.27 -3.95 1.34
CA GLU A 143 -17.31 -3.03 0.84
C GLU A 143 -18.71 -3.71 0.83
N ASN A 144 -18.95 -4.62 1.77
CA ASN A 144 -20.14 -5.42 1.89
C ASN A 144 -21.21 -4.55 2.51
N GLY A 145 -22.30 -4.51 1.76
CA GLY A 145 -23.54 -3.93 2.16
C GLY A 145 -23.99 -4.43 3.52
N PHE A 146 -24.66 -3.51 4.19
CA PHE A 146 -25.52 -3.79 5.32
C PHE A 146 -26.59 -4.77 4.86
N ILE A 147 -26.87 -5.80 5.69
CA ILE A 147 -28.20 -6.42 5.64
C ILE A 147 -29.17 -5.36 6.15
N THR A 148 -29.93 -4.75 5.24
CA THR A 148 -30.93 -3.75 5.61
C THR A 148 -32.20 -4.46 6.09
N GLY A 149 -32.67 -4.13 7.30
CA GLY A 149 -33.92 -4.64 7.86
C GLY A 149 -34.11 -4.31 9.35
N TYR A 150 -35.35 -4.02 9.75
CA TYR A 150 -35.80 -3.98 11.16
C TYR A 150 -36.34 -5.34 11.63
N GLU A 151 -36.30 -6.36 10.77
CA GLU A 151 -36.70 -7.73 11.11
C GLU A 151 -35.57 -8.43 11.90
N PRO A 152 -35.90 -9.32 12.85
CA PRO A 152 -34.90 -10.13 13.53
C PRO A 152 -34.13 -10.95 12.50
N LEU A 153 -32.79 -10.82 12.46
CA LEU A 153 -31.94 -11.69 11.64
C LEU A 153 -31.94 -13.14 12.13
N ASP A 154 -32.46 -13.40 13.32
CA ASP A 154 -32.47 -14.72 13.97
C ASP A 154 -33.20 -15.74 13.10
N ASP A 155 -34.41 -15.44 12.60
CA ASP A 155 -35.17 -16.34 11.72
C ASP A 155 -34.38 -16.71 10.45
N ALA A 156 -33.77 -15.71 9.80
CA ALA A 156 -32.99 -15.93 8.57
C ALA A 156 -31.68 -16.68 8.83
N ALA A 157 -31.11 -16.55 10.03
CA ALA A 157 -29.88 -17.21 10.40
C ALA A 157 -30.11 -18.64 10.89
N ASP A 158 -31.26 -18.93 11.50
CA ASP A 158 -31.72 -20.28 11.85
C ASP A 158 -32.02 -21.13 10.63
N GLU A 159 -32.43 -20.50 9.55
CA GLU A 159 -32.73 -21.13 8.28
C GLU A 159 -31.53 -21.16 7.31
N GLY A 160 -30.35 -20.68 7.74
CA GLY A 160 -29.13 -20.57 6.93
C GLY A 160 -28.17 -21.76 7.04
N LEU A 161 -26.95 -21.60 6.48
CA LEU A 161 -25.90 -22.65 6.50
C LEU A 161 -25.50 -23.05 7.93
N PHE A 162 -25.60 -22.12 8.90
CA PHE A 162 -25.17 -22.37 10.27
C PHE A 162 -26.22 -21.84 11.26
N PRO A 163 -27.23 -22.66 11.63
CA PRO A 163 -28.32 -22.29 12.53
C PRO A 163 -27.84 -21.77 13.90
N PHE A 164 -28.68 -21.06 14.65
CA PHE A 164 -28.31 -20.50 15.97
C PHE A 164 -27.84 -21.58 16.95
N ASP A 165 -28.59 -22.67 17.12
CA ASP A 165 -28.24 -23.76 18.05
C ASP A 165 -26.83 -24.31 17.76
N ASN A 166 -26.53 -24.49 16.47
CA ASN A 166 -25.23 -24.97 16.00
C ASN A 166 -24.10 -23.95 16.26
N ARG A 167 -24.39 -22.65 16.11
CA ARG A 167 -23.45 -21.59 16.48
C ARG A 167 -23.22 -21.54 17.98
N GLU A 168 -24.26 -21.75 18.79
CA GLU A 168 -24.19 -21.72 20.25
C GLU A 168 -23.37 -22.91 20.78
N ASP A 169 -23.59 -24.10 20.23
CA ASP A 169 -22.85 -25.31 20.60
C ASP A 169 -21.39 -25.24 20.14
N ALA A 170 -21.12 -24.67 18.96
CA ALA A 170 -19.76 -24.38 18.53
C ALA A 170 -19.06 -23.36 19.46
N ALA A 171 -19.78 -22.36 19.98
CA ALA A 171 -19.23 -21.42 20.96
C ALA A 171 -18.88 -22.12 22.31
N LYS A 172 -19.53 -23.24 22.62
CA LYS A 172 -19.23 -24.09 23.79
C LYS A 172 -18.08 -25.08 23.54
N GLY A 173 -17.62 -25.19 22.28
CA GLY A 173 -16.51 -26.06 21.86
C GLY A 173 -16.94 -27.48 21.46
N ASP A 174 -18.22 -27.69 21.17
CA ASP A 174 -18.75 -28.96 20.69
C ASP A 174 -18.49 -29.14 19.19
N ASP A 175 -18.53 -30.40 18.72
CA ASP A 175 -18.45 -30.75 17.30
C ASP A 175 -19.83 -30.56 16.66
N VAL A 176 -19.91 -29.74 15.61
CA VAL A 176 -21.20 -29.27 15.08
C VAL A 176 -21.26 -29.38 13.56
N ALA A 177 -22.34 -29.98 13.06
CA ALA A 177 -22.65 -30.05 11.63
C ALA A 177 -23.33 -28.76 11.13
N TYR A 178 -23.02 -28.35 9.91
CA TYR A 178 -23.70 -27.24 9.20
C TYR A 178 -24.71 -27.80 8.18
N VAL A 179 -25.67 -26.98 7.79
CA VAL A 179 -26.57 -27.30 6.68
C VAL A 179 -25.80 -27.06 5.39
N SER A 180 -25.75 -28.04 4.48
CA SER A 180 -25.06 -27.85 3.21
C SER A 180 -25.79 -26.85 2.31
N TRP A 181 -25.05 -26.15 1.45
CA TRP A 181 -25.63 -25.21 0.50
C TRP A 181 -26.56 -25.94 -0.48
N SER A 182 -26.19 -27.15 -0.89
CA SER A 182 -27.03 -28.01 -1.74
C SER A 182 -28.40 -28.30 -1.12
N VAL A 183 -28.45 -28.57 0.19
CA VAL A 183 -29.71 -28.77 0.92
C VAL A 183 -30.54 -27.49 0.96
N LEU A 184 -29.92 -26.34 1.21
CA LEU A 184 -30.63 -25.04 1.17
C LEU A 184 -31.21 -24.75 -0.22
N ARG A 185 -30.44 -24.99 -1.29
CA ARG A 185 -30.93 -24.83 -2.66
C ARG A 185 -32.08 -25.79 -2.94
N GLN A 186 -31.97 -27.06 -2.53
CA GLN A 186 -33.02 -28.05 -2.77
C GLN A 186 -34.33 -27.66 -2.08
N ASN A 187 -34.28 -27.22 -0.82
CA ASN A 187 -35.47 -26.74 -0.10
C ASN A 187 -36.15 -25.58 -0.85
N LYS A 188 -35.37 -24.61 -1.34
CA LYS A 188 -35.90 -23.49 -2.13
C LYS A 188 -36.52 -23.93 -3.46
N VAL A 189 -35.93 -24.94 -4.11
CA VAL A 189 -36.47 -25.53 -5.35
C VAL A 189 -37.79 -26.24 -5.07
N ASP A 190 -37.90 -26.99 -3.99
CA ASP A 190 -39.11 -27.73 -3.61
C ASP A 190 -40.28 -26.80 -3.28
N ASP A 191 -39.99 -25.59 -2.78
CA ASP A 191 -40.97 -24.54 -2.48
C ASP A 191 -41.40 -23.71 -3.71
N LEU A 192 -40.81 -23.94 -4.89
CA LEU A 192 -41.20 -23.19 -6.10
C LEU A 192 -42.65 -23.50 -6.49
N PRO A 193 -43.51 -22.48 -6.68
CA PRO A 193 -44.86 -22.71 -7.15
C PRO A 193 -44.83 -23.30 -8.57
N VAL A 194 -45.52 -24.42 -8.79
CA VAL A 194 -45.67 -25.01 -10.14
C VAL A 194 -46.33 -23.96 -11.05
N ALA A 195 -45.57 -23.42 -12.00
CA ALA A 195 -46.06 -22.36 -12.87
C ALA A 195 -47.22 -22.86 -13.74
N THR A 196 -48.42 -22.33 -13.52
CA THR A 196 -49.55 -22.50 -14.44
C THR A 196 -49.28 -21.68 -15.70
N GLY A 197 -48.73 -22.34 -16.73
CA GLY A 197 -48.29 -21.70 -17.99
C GLY A 197 -46.80 -21.85 -18.32
N ALA A 198 -46.13 -22.87 -17.76
CA ALA A 198 -44.71 -23.17 -17.97
C ALA A 198 -44.26 -23.03 -19.44
N ALA A 199 -43.02 -22.54 -19.63
CA ALA A 199 -42.33 -22.60 -20.91
C ALA A 199 -42.39 -24.03 -21.45
N ARG A 200 -42.94 -24.20 -22.65
CA ARG A 200 -43.02 -25.50 -23.33
C ARG A 200 -41.84 -25.63 -24.30
N PRO A 201 -41.27 -26.83 -24.48
CA PRO A 201 -40.25 -27.08 -25.50
C PRO A 201 -40.71 -26.57 -26.88
N LEU A 202 -39.80 -25.95 -27.64
CA LEU A 202 -40.15 -25.35 -28.94
C LEU A 202 -40.60 -26.41 -29.95
N SER A 203 -40.04 -27.60 -29.87
CA SER A 203 -40.45 -28.81 -30.59
C SER A 203 -41.90 -29.18 -30.33
N THR A 204 -42.36 -29.12 -29.09
CA THR A 204 -43.77 -29.38 -28.75
C THR A 204 -44.68 -28.28 -29.31
N GLN A 205 -44.24 -27.03 -29.30
CA GLN A 205 -44.99 -25.93 -29.93
C GLN A 205 -45.05 -26.09 -31.45
N LEU A 206 -43.98 -26.60 -32.08
CA LEU A 206 -43.92 -26.88 -33.52
C LEU A 206 -44.78 -28.08 -33.92
N ASP A 207 -44.81 -29.14 -33.11
CA ASP A 207 -45.62 -30.34 -33.31
C ASP A 207 -47.13 -30.03 -33.29
N GLU A 208 -47.54 -29.00 -32.53
CA GLU A 208 -48.93 -28.52 -32.48
C GLU A 208 -49.34 -27.80 -33.78
N LEU A 209 -48.38 -27.32 -34.58
CA LEU A 209 -48.66 -26.68 -35.87
C LEU A 209 -48.85 -27.71 -36.99
N THR A 210 -49.79 -27.42 -37.88
CA THR A 210 -50.08 -28.14 -39.11
C THR A 210 -49.69 -27.32 -40.34
N LEU A 211 -49.53 -27.96 -41.50
CA LEU A 211 -49.18 -27.25 -42.75
C LEU A 211 -50.29 -26.29 -43.24
N SER A 212 -51.46 -26.28 -42.59
CA SER A 212 -52.55 -25.33 -42.83
C SER A 212 -52.50 -24.08 -41.96
N ASP A 213 -51.64 -24.04 -40.95
CA ASP A 213 -51.54 -22.91 -40.03
C ASP A 213 -50.79 -21.72 -40.66
N PRO A 214 -51.06 -20.48 -40.20
CA PRO A 214 -50.45 -19.28 -40.74
C PRO A 214 -48.90 -19.32 -40.66
N LEU A 215 -48.22 -18.91 -41.72
CA LEU A 215 -46.75 -18.79 -41.75
C LEU A 215 -46.19 -17.90 -40.63
N ASP A 216 -46.99 -16.97 -40.10
CA ASP A 216 -46.59 -16.11 -38.98
C ASP A 216 -46.38 -16.90 -37.67
N GLU A 217 -47.08 -18.02 -37.47
CA GLU A 217 -46.89 -18.90 -36.31
C GLU A 217 -45.56 -19.65 -36.40
N TYR A 218 -45.18 -20.09 -37.60
CA TYR A 218 -43.85 -20.66 -37.86
C TYR A 218 -42.73 -19.64 -37.67
N ARG A 219 -42.93 -18.38 -38.11
CA ARG A 219 -41.95 -17.30 -37.84
C ARG A 219 -41.80 -17.01 -36.35
N ALA A 220 -42.89 -17.10 -35.57
CA ALA A 220 -42.81 -16.93 -34.13
C ALA A 220 -41.93 -18.02 -33.47
N ILE A 221 -42.03 -19.27 -33.93
CA ILE A 221 -41.12 -20.35 -33.48
C ILE A 221 -39.68 -20.06 -33.91
N GLY A 222 -39.46 -19.60 -35.15
CA GLY A 222 -38.13 -19.20 -35.62
C GLY A 222 -37.48 -18.11 -34.75
N ALA A 223 -38.25 -17.08 -34.38
CA ALA A 223 -37.77 -16.01 -33.49
C ALA A 223 -37.47 -16.52 -32.07
N LEU A 224 -38.26 -17.46 -31.55
CA LEU A 224 -37.98 -18.09 -30.27
C LEU A 224 -36.73 -18.98 -30.32
N ALA A 225 -36.51 -19.70 -31.43
CA ALA A 225 -35.30 -20.48 -31.66
C ALA A 225 -34.06 -19.58 -31.75
N GLU A 226 -34.13 -18.43 -32.42
CA GLU A 226 -33.04 -17.44 -32.45
C GLU A 226 -32.69 -16.97 -31.03
N GLY A 227 -33.71 -16.66 -30.22
CA GLY A 227 -33.53 -16.30 -28.82
C GLY A 227 -32.89 -17.42 -27.98
N ALA A 228 -33.30 -18.68 -28.22
CA ALA A 228 -32.72 -19.86 -27.55
C ALA A 228 -31.27 -20.11 -27.96
N ALA A 229 -30.91 -19.91 -29.24
CA ALA A 229 -29.55 -20.01 -29.73
C ALA A 229 -28.64 -18.98 -29.05
N ALA A 230 -29.07 -17.71 -28.99
CA ALA A 230 -28.35 -16.64 -28.31
C ALA A 230 -28.16 -16.92 -26.81
N ALA A 231 -29.18 -17.49 -26.15
CA ALA A 231 -29.10 -17.91 -24.75
C ALA A 231 -28.07 -19.04 -24.55
N CYS A 232 -28.06 -20.06 -25.40
CA CYS A 232 -27.08 -21.15 -25.35
C CYS A 232 -25.64 -20.64 -25.54
N ILE A 233 -25.41 -19.70 -26.46
CA ILE A 233 -24.10 -19.08 -26.67
C ILE A 233 -23.65 -18.30 -25.42
N THR A 234 -24.58 -17.57 -24.80
CA THR A 234 -24.30 -16.80 -23.57
C THR A 234 -23.95 -17.72 -22.41
N ASP A 235 -24.74 -18.77 -22.19
CA ASP A 235 -24.52 -19.78 -21.16
C ASP A 235 -23.17 -20.50 -21.41
N LYS A 236 -22.87 -20.88 -22.66
CA LYS A 236 -21.59 -21.48 -23.06
C LYS A 236 -20.39 -20.60 -22.71
N ASN A 237 -20.43 -19.32 -23.09
CA ASN A 237 -19.34 -18.39 -22.83
C ASN A 237 -19.15 -18.19 -21.31
N THR A 238 -20.23 -18.17 -20.55
CA THR A 238 -20.20 -18.11 -19.08
C THR A 238 -19.48 -19.33 -18.49
N LEU A 239 -19.81 -20.54 -18.96
CA LEU A 239 -19.13 -21.77 -18.53
C LEU A 239 -17.65 -21.79 -18.94
N ALA A 240 -17.30 -21.27 -20.12
CA ALA A 240 -15.92 -21.21 -20.59
C ALA A 240 -15.05 -20.28 -19.73
N THR A 241 -15.57 -19.10 -19.36
CA THR A 241 -14.91 -18.19 -18.42
C THR A 241 -14.75 -18.84 -17.05
N ALA A 242 -15.83 -19.37 -16.47
CA ALA A 242 -15.77 -20.02 -15.17
C ALA A 242 -14.81 -21.21 -15.16
N ARG A 243 -14.76 -22.01 -16.24
CA ARG A 243 -13.82 -23.13 -16.39
C ARG A 243 -12.37 -22.67 -16.36
N ALA A 244 -12.01 -21.64 -17.12
CA ALA A 244 -10.65 -21.12 -17.14
C ALA A 244 -10.20 -20.62 -15.77
N GLU A 245 -11.07 -19.90 -15.06
CA GLU A 245 -10.78 -19.38 -13.71
C GLU A 245 -10.76 -20.49 -12.65
N LEU A 246 -11.62 -21.51 -12.77
CA LEU A 246 -11.62 -22.69 -11.89
C LEU A 246 -10.38 -23.59 -12.11
N GLU A 247 -9.90 -23.71 -13.35
CA GLU A 247 -8.64 -24.41 -13.67
C GLU A 247 -7.45 -23.70 -13.02
N GLU A 248 -7.40 -22.36 -13.02
CA GLU A 248 -6.32 -21.57 -12.42
C GLU A 248 -6.22 -21.75 -10.90
N VAL A 249 -7.36 -21.84 -10.20
CA VAL A 249 -7.39 -22.07 -8.75
C VAL A 249 -7.24 -23.55 -8.35
N GLY A 250 -7.11 -24.45 -9.32
CA GLY A 250 -6.87 -25.89 -9.07
C GLY A 250 -8.13 -26.67 -8.71
N ALA A 251 -9.28 -26.35 -9.31
CA ALA A 251 -10.51 -27.12 -9.16
C ALA A 251 -10.35 -28.58 -9.65
N ASP A 252 -11.21 -29.46 -9.13
CA ASP A 252 -11.17 -30.89 -9.42
C ASP A 252 -11.40 -31.20 -10.92
N ALA A 253 -10.62 -32.15 -11.46
CA ALA A 253 -10.61 -32.47 -12.89
C ALA A 253 -11.95 -33.00 -13.40
N GLU A 254 -12.73 -33.60 -12.51
CA GLU A 254 -14.02 -34.21 -12.77
C GLU A 254 -15.10 -33.10 -12.93
N LEU A 255 -15.03 -32.03 -12.13
CA LEU A 255 -15.82 -30.80 -12.34
C LEU A 255 -15.45 -30.09 -13.65
N ILE A 256 -14.15 -29.91 -13.93
CA ILE A 256 -13.67 -29.29 -15.17
C ILE A 256 -14.14 -30.09 -16.40
N GLY A 257 -14.12 -31.42 -16.31
CA GLY A 257 -14.65 -32.32 -17.34
C GLY A 257 -16.14 -32.11 -17.60
N ALA A 258 -16.96 -31.98 -16.55
CA ALA A 258 -18.39 -31.74 -16.68
C ALA A 258 -18.70 -30.36 -17.28
N LEU A 259 -17.97 -29.32 -16.87
CA LEU A 259 -18.07 -27.98 -17.48
C LEU A 259 -17.81 -28.03 -18.98
N SER A 260 -16.72 -28.69 -19.39
CA SER A 260 -16.37 -28.83 -20.82
C SER A 260 -17.42 -29.65 -21.59
N ALA A 261 -17.99 -30.68 -20.96
CA ALA A 261 -19.00 -31.53 -21.60
C ALA A 261 -20.32 -30.78 -21.85
N VAL A 262 -20.73 -29.90 -20.93
CA VAL A 262 -21.90 -29.03 -21.10
C VAL A 262 -21.61 -27.85 -22.03
N GLU A 263 -20.40 -27.29 -22.01
CA GLU A 263 -19.96 -26.27 -22.97
C GLU A 263 -20.11 -26.77 -24.43
N ALA A 264 -19.67 -28.00 -24.70
CA ALA A 264 -19.81 -28.64 -26.00
C ALA A 264 -21.27 -28.93 -26.36
N GLU A 265 -22.10 -29.29 -25.38
CA GLU A 265 -23.53 -29.53 -25.58
C GLU A 265 -24.29 -28.25 -25.93
N LEU A 266 -24.08 -27.17 -25.17
CA LEU A 266 -24.67 -25.86 -25.44
C LEU A 266 -24.24 -25.31 -26.80
N ALA A 267 -23.00 -25.59 -27.23
CA ALA A 267 -22.53 -25.25 -28.58
C ALA A 267 -23.34 -25.98 -29.66
N GLY A 268 -23.58 -27.28 -29.50
CA GLY A 268 -24.41 -28.05 -30.43
C GLY A 268 -25.86 -27.57 -30.45
N GLN A 269 -26.46 -27.35 -29.28
CA GLN A 269 -27.83 -26.82 -29.16
C GLN A 269 -27.97 -25.44 -29.84
N ALA A 270 -26.97 -24.56 -29.67
CA ALA A 270 -26.96 -23.26 -30.32
C ALA A 270 -26.95 -23.38 -31.86
N GLU A 271 -26.16 -24.30 -32.41
CA GLU A 271 -26.12 -24.58 -33.85
C GLU A 271 -27.48 -25.09 -34.36
N ASP A 272 -28.12 -26.00 -33.64
CA ASP A 272 -29.42 -26.56 -34.01
C ASP A 272 -30.54 -25.53 -33.95
N TYR A 273 -30.61 -24.73 -32.87
CA TYR A 273 -31.58 -23.64 -32.75
C TYR A 273 -31.37 -22.56 -33.82
N GLN A 274 -30.13 -22.18 -34.11
CA GLN A 274 -29.83 -21.20 -35.16
C GLN A 274 -30.23 -21.74 -36.53
N TRP A 275 -29.96 -23.03 -36.81
CA TRP A 275 -30.36 -23.66 -38.06
C TRP A 275 -31.87 -23.62 -38.25
N VAL A 276 -32.64 -23.89 -37.19
CA VAL A 276 -34.12 -23.80 -37.21
C VAL A 276 -34.58 -22.35 -37.40
N ALA A 277 -33.97 -21.39 -36.71
CA ALA A 277 -34.28 -19.97 -36.84
C ALA A 277 -34.10 -19.47 -38.28
N ASP A 278 -32.96 -19.78 -38.90
CA ASP A 278 -32.64 -19.38 -40.28
C ASP A 278 -33.66 -19.93 -41.29
N ARG A 279 -34.19 -21.13 -41.06
CA ARG A 279 -35.20 -21.76 -41.93
C ARG A 279 -36.62 -21.27 -41.70
N LEU A 280 -36.90 -20.76 -40.51
CA LEU A 280 -38.21 -20.22 -40.13
C LEU A 280 -38.26 -18.69 -40.17
N GLU A 281 -37.19 -17.98 -40.57
CA GLU A 281 -37.18 -16.52 -40.70
C GLU A 281 -38.17 -16.05 -41.80
N ASN A 282 -38.13 -16.71 -42.97
CA ASN A 282 -38.98 -16.40 -44.13
C ASN A 282 -39.57 -17.68 -44.75
N PRO A 283 -40.41 -18.44 -44.02
CA PRO A 283 -40.82 -19.76 -44.43
C PRO A 283 -41.81 -19.67 -45.60
N THR A 284 -41.71 -20.61 -46.53
CA THR A 284 -42.72 -20.85 -47.55
C THR A 284 -43.37 -22.21 -47.33
N TYR A 285 -44.66 -22.36 -47.68
CA TYR A 285 -45.34 -23.66 -47.56
C TYR A 285 -44.64 -24.76 -48.38
N ALA A 286 -43.98 -24.42 -49.49
CA ALA A 286 -43.21 -25.37 -50.28
C ALA A 286 -41.97 -25.90 -49.53
N GLN A 287 -41.24 -25.01 -48.84
CA GLN A 287 -40.10 -25.39 -47.99
C GLN A 287 -40.55 -26.19 -46.77
N LEU A 288 -41.59 -25.75 -46.06
CA LEU A 288 -42.13 -26.47 -44.91
C LEU A 288 -42.59 -27.88 -45.31
N ASN A 289 -43.28 -28.04 -46.44
CA ASN A 289 -43.71 -29.36 -46.90
C ASN A 289 -42.54 -30.31 -47.28
N GLN A 290 -41.34 -29.78 -47.53
CA GLN A 290 -40.15 -30.55 -47.87
C GLN A 290 -39.22 -30.79 -46.66
N GLU A 291 -39.13 -29.81 -45.75
CA GLU A 291 -38.11 -29.77 -44.69
C GLU A 291 -38.70 -29.91 -43.27
N LYS A 292 -40.04 -29.93 -43.10
CA LYS A 292 -40.68 -29.93 -41.77
C LYS A 292 -40.20 -31.04 -40.85
N GLU A 293 -40.08 -32.28 -41.34
CA GLU A 293 -39.58 -33.41 -40.55
C GLU A 293 -38.15 -33.15 -40.04
N GLN A 294 -37.29 -32.58 -40.89
CA GLN A 294 -35.92 -32.23 -40.52
C GLN A 294 -35.86 -31.05 -39.52
N ILE A 295 -36.75 -30.07 -39.65
CA ILE A 295 -36.88 -28.95 -38.70
C ILE A 295 -37.35 -29.46 -37.34
N GLU A 296 -38.36 -30.33 -37.32
CA GLU A 296 -38.84 -30.98 -36.10
C GLU A 296 -37.75 -31.82 -35.43
N ASP A 297 -37.01 -32.63 -36.19
CA ASP A 297 -35.95 -33.48 -35.64
C ASP A 297 -34.80 -32.66 -35.05
N ARG A 298 -34.33 -31.61 -35.75
CA ARG A 298 -33.30 -30.70 -35.22
C ARG A 298 -33.77 -29.96 -33.97
N LEU A 299 -35.02 -29.51 -33.96
CA LEU A 299 -35.58 -28.83 -32.79
C LEU A 299 -35.76 -29.79 -31.61
N ARG A 300 -36.11 -31.06 -31.86
CA ARG A 300 -36.14 -32.12 -30.84
C ARG A 300 -34.73 -32.47 -30.34
N GLU A 301 -33.73 -32.52 -31.21
CA GLU A 301 -32.32 -32.71 -30.81
C GLU A 301 -31.85 -31.58 -29.89
N ALA A 302 -32.22 -30.32 -30.21
CA ALA A 302 -31.91 -29.16 -29.39
C ALA A 302 -32.66 -29.14 -28.05
N ASP A 303 -33.97 -29.46 -28.04
CA ASP A 303 -34.81 -29.47 -26.84
C ASP A 303 -34.55 -30.68 -25.93
N TYR A 304 -34.33 -31.88 -26.47
CA TYR A 304 -34.32 -33.15 -25.74
C TYR A 304 -32.96 -33.85 -25.75
N VAL A 305 -31.87 -33.13 -25.48
CA VAL A 305 -30.54 -33.75 -25.40
C VAL A 305 -30.51 -34.84 -24.32
N GLY A 306 -30.58 -36.10 -24.73
CA GLY A 306 -30.59 -37.25 -23.82
C GLY A 306 -31.97 -37.66 -23.27
N GLY A 307 -33.07 -37.18 -23.85
CA GLY A 307 -34.43 -37.72 -23.60
C GLY A 307 -35.26 -37.03 -22.52
N LEU A 308 -34.77 -35.93 -21.93
CA LEU A 308 -35.54 -35.01 -21.09
C LEU A 308 -35.51 -33.60 -21.70
N PRO A 309 -36.65 -32.87 -21.78
CA PRO A 309 -36.66 -31.53 -22.32
C PRO A 309 -35.81 -30.59 -21.45
N GLY A 310 -34.88 -29.85 -22.05
CA GLY A 310 -34.11 -28.75 -21.44
C GLY A 310 -33.11 -29.10 -20.33
N PHE A 311 -33.06 -30.36 -19.85
CA PHE A 311 -32.19 -30.79 -18.75
C PHE A 311 -31.57 -32.16 -19.05
N SER A 312 -30.40 -32.15 -19.70
CA SER A 312 -29.70 -33.36 -20.13
C SER A 312 -29.05 -34.12 -18.98
N LEU A 313 -28.62 -35.36 -19.25
CA LEU A 313 -27.79 -36.13 -18.31
C LEU A 313 -26.46 -35.41 -17.99
N LYS A 314 -25.88 -34.66 -18.94
CA LYS A 314 -24.65 -33.89 -18.71
C LYS A 314 -24.91 -32.67 -17.84
N MET A 315 -26.04 -31.99 -18.03
CA MET A 315 -26.45 -30.89 -17.17
C MET A 315 -26.72 -31.38 -15.74
N SER A 316 -27.31 -32.57 -15.59
CA SER A 316 -27.51 -33.20 -14.28
C SER A 316 -26.19 -33.59 -13.61
N ASP A 317 -25.22 -34.10 -14.36
CA ASP A 317 -23.88 -34.42 -13.84
C ASP A 317 -23.13 -33.14 -13.43
N LEU A 318 -23.22 -32.07 -14.24
CA LEU A 318 -22.71 -30.75 -13.88
C LEU A 318 -23.39 -30.19 -12.61
N ASP A 319 -24.71 -30.33 -12.48
CA ASP A 319 -25.46 -29.88 -11.30
C ASP A 319 -24.98 -30.56 -10.02
N ALA A 320 -24.80 -31.88 -10.05
CA ALA A 320 -24.26 -32.64 -8.93
C ALA A 320 -22.83 -32.19 -8.56
N ARG A 321 -21.92 -32.16 -9.54
CA ARG A 321 -20.51 -31.79 -9.32
C ARG A 321 -20.33 -30.34 -8.88
N ALA A 322 -21.09 -29.41 -9.48
CA ALA A 322 -21.05 -28.01 -9.10
C ALA A 322 -21.58 -27.83 -7.67
N SER A 323 -22.66 -28.54 -7.30
CA SER A 323 -23.20 -28.51 -5.94
C SER A 323 -22.22 -29.08 -4.92
N ASP A 324 -21.59 -30.22 -5.20
CA ASP A 324 -20.58 -30.84 -4.33
C ASP A 324 -19.36 -29.94 -4.14
N ALA A 325 -18.87 -29.34 -5.22
CA ALA A 325 -17.75 -28.40 -5.16
C ALA A 325 -18.10 -27.12 -4.39
N PHE A 326 -19.35 -26.64 -4.53
CA PHE A 326 -19.85 -25.49 -3.79
C PHE A 326 -19.95 -25.80 -2.28
N ASP A 327 -20.49 -26.96 -1.93
CA ASP A 327 -20.58 -27.43 -0.54
C ASP A 327 -19.20 -27.56 0.10
N ALA A 328 -18.25 -28.20 -0.60
CA ALA A 328 -16.89 -28.38 -0.11
C ALA A 328 -16.18 -27.02 0.11
N ALA A 329 -16.37 -26.07 -0.80
CA ALA A 329 -15.82 -24.72 -0.64
C ALA A 329 -16.52 -23.94 0.49
N CYS A 330 -17.83 -24.06 0.65
CA CYS A 330 -18.56 -23.46 1.77
C CYS A 330 -18.08 -24.02 3.12
N GLU A 331 -18.05 -25.35 3.25
CA GLU A 331 -17.54 -26.07 4.40
C GLU A 331 -16.14 -25.60 4.76
N ALA A 332 -15.20 -25.68 3.81
CA ALA A 332 -13.81 -25.28 4.04
C ALA A 332 -13.70 -23.89 4.66
N ARG A 333 -14.53 -22.93 4.21
CA ARG A 333 -14.56 -21.55 4.72
C ARG A 333 -15.15 -21.41 6.12
N ILE A 334 -16.24 -22.13 6.42
CA ILE A 334 -17.05 -21.90 7.64
C ILE A 334 -16.79 -22.90 8.77
N THR A 335 -16.09 -24.00 8.51
CA THR A 335 -15.82 -25.09 9.46
C THR A 335 -15.30 -24.56 10.79
N TYR A 336 -15.78 -25.14 11.89
CA TYR A 336 -15.33 -24.80 13.23
C TYR A 336 -14.17 -25.73 13.66
N PRO A 337 -13.14 -25.22 14.36
CA PRO A 337 -12.82 -23.81 14.62
C PRO A 337 -11.99 -23.15 13.51
N ASP A 338 -11.57 -23.91 12.49
CA ASP A 338 -10.41 -23.59 11.65
C ASP A 338 -10.73 -22.99 10.28
N GLY A 339 -12.01 -22.81 9.92
CA GLY A 339 -12.40 -22.22 8.64
C GLY A 339 -11.77 -20.83 8.45
N PRO A 340 -11.07 -20.57 7.33
CA PRO A 340 -10.31 -19.34 7.13
C PRO A 340 -11.20 -18.10 7.13
N LEU A 341 -12.42 -18.16 6.58
CA LEU A 341 -13.38 -17.06 6.69
C LEU A 341 -13.76 -16.77 8.15
N ARG A 342 -13.99 -17.81 8.96
CA ARG A 342 -14.31 -17.67 10.39
C ARG A 342 -13.15 -17.05 11.16
N GLN A 343 -11.93 -17.54 10.94
CA GLN A 343 -10.72 -16.99 11.56
C GLN A 343 -10.51 -15.53 11.15
N LEU A 344 -10.71 -15.22 9.87
CA LEU A 344 -10.61 -13.89 9.32
C LEU A 344 -11.61 -12.92 9.98
N ARG A 345 -12.90 -13.31 10.08
CA ARG A 345 -13.94 -12.52 10.77
C ARG A 345 -13.63 -12.26 12.24
N LEU A 346 -13.13 -13.28 12.95
CA LEU A 346 -12.71 -13.13 14.35
C LEU A 346 -11.54 -12.14 14.48
N LEU A 347 -10.53 -12.26 13.61
CA LEU A 347 -9.36 -11.39 13.61
C LEU A 347 -9.75 -9.94 13.26
N GLU A 348 -10.61 -9.73 12.27
CA GLU A 348 -11.14 -8.43 11.90
C GLU A 348 -11.89 -7.74 13.04
N GLN A 349 -12.78 -8.48 13.71
CA GLN A 349 -13.50 -7.99 14.86
C GLN A 349 -12.53 -7.63 16.00
N GLY A 350 -11.57 -8.52 16.29
CA GLY A 350 -10.51 -8.27 17.25
C GLY A 350 -9.69 -7.02 16.92
N LEU A 351 -9.34 -6.85 15.64
CA LEU A 351 -8.59 -5.71 15.14
C LEU A 351 -9.38 -4.41 15.27
N ARG A 352 -10.70 -4.42 15.05
CA ARG A 352 -11.56 -3.24 15.27
C ARG A 352 -11.50 -2.75 16.72
N PHE A 353 -11.68 -3.65 17.68
CA PHE A 353 -11.58 -3.30 19.10
C PHE A 353 -10.17 -2.85 19.48
N TYR A 354 -9.18 -3.60 19.00
CA TYR A 354 -7.77 -3.32 19.28
C TYR A 354 -7.34 -1.98 18.71
N TRP A 355 -7.70 -1.67 17.46
CA TRP A 355 -7.43 -0.39 16.81
C TRP A 355 -8.05 0.76 17.57
N ARG A 356 -9.35 0.68 17.93
CA ARG A 356 -10.02 1.75 18.69
C ARG A 356 -9.36 2.01 20.04
N MET A 357 -8.90 0.96 20.72
CA MET A 357 -8.16 1.09 21.97
C MET A 357 -6.78 1.74 21.73
N ARG A 358 -6.05 1.27 20.72
CA ARG A 358 -4.69 1.71 20.42
C ARG A 358 -4.63 3.13 19.86
N SER A 359 -5.53 3.50 18.95
CA SER A 359 -5.60 4.85 18.40
C SER A 359 -5.84 5.89 19.49
N ARG A 360 -6.81 5.63 20.39
CA ARG A 360 -7.08 6.49 21.56
C ARG A 360 -5.89 6.55 22.51
N TRP A 361 -5.22 5.43 22.76
CA TRP A 361 -4.01 5.42 23.58
C TRP A 361 -2.90 6.26 22.94
N MET A 362 -2.65 6.10 21.64
CA MET A 362 -1.63 6.85 20.90
C MET A 362 -1.93 8.35 20.93
N GLU A 363 -3.17 8.76 20.66
CA GLU A 363 -3.59 10.15 20.67
C GLU A 363 -3.42 10.80 22.06
N ARG A 364 -3.87 10.13 23.12
CA ARG A 364 -3.73 10.62 24.50
C ARG A 364 -2.27 10.62 24.96
N ARG A 365 -1.51 9.56 24.67
CA ARG A 365 -0.09 9.48 25.03
C ARG A 365 0.69 10.58 24.33
N PHE A 366 0.37 10.82 23.06
CA PHE A 366 0.98 11.87 22.27
C PHE A 366 0.78 13.25 22.89
N SER A 367 -0.48 13.63 23.10
CA SER A 367 -0.84 14.96 23.61
C SER A 367 -0.35 15.21 25.04
N LEU A 368 -0.42 14.20 25.91
CA LEU A 368 -0.12 14.38 27.34
C LEU A 368 1.36 14.19 27.68
N ILE A 369 2.12 13.40 26.91
CA ILE A 369 3.44 12.94 27.34
C ILE A 369 4.48 13.09 26.23
N THR A 370 4.23 12.49 25.07
CA THR A 370 5.24 12.44 24.01
C THR A 370 5.55 13.83 23.46
N PHE A 371 4.54 14.57 22.99
CA PHE A 371 4.75 15.91 22.42
C PHE A 371 5.46 16.88 23.39
N PRO A 372 5.04 17.01 24.67
CA PRO A 372 5.76 17.86 25.65
C PRO A 372 7.22 17.50 25.87
N VAL A 373 7.65 16.28 25.54
CA VAL A 373 9.04 15.83 25.73
C VAL A 373 9.85 16.01 24.45
N VAL A 374 9.28 15.68 23.28
CA VAL A 374 10.05 15.71 22.03
C VAL A 374 10.09 17.10 21.38
N TYR A 375 9.00 17.88 21.46
CA TYR A 375 8.98 19.23 20.90
C TYR A 375 10.10 20.13 21.44
N PRO A 376 10.33 20.21 22.77
CA PRO A 376 11.44 21.01 23.30
C PRO A 376 12.82 20.50 22.89
N LEU A 377 12.97 19.19 22.64
CA LEU A 377 14.22 18.64 22.11
C LEU A 377 14.49 19.24 20.73
N TRP A 378 13.55 19.14 19.78
CA TRP A 378 13.75 19.67 18.43
C TRP A 378 13.92 21.19 18.38
N SER A 379 13.17 21.94 19.20
CA SER A 379 13.32 23.40 19.27
C SER A 379 14.76 23.80 19.60
N VAL A 380 15.47 23.03 20.44
CA VAL A 380 16.87 23.32 20.77
C VAL A 380 17.79 23.24 19.54
N TYR A 381 17.60 22.25 18.66
CA TYR A 381 18.40 22.13 17.43
C TYR A 381 18.07 23.24 16.42
N VAL A 382 16.78 23.55 16.26
CA VAL A 382 16.32 24.61 15.35
C VAL A 382 16.79 25.98 15.81
N ASP A 383 16.51 26.34 17.07
CA ASP A 383 16.89 27.64 17.63
C ASP A 383 18.41 27.87 17.56
N GLY A 384 19.21 26.82 17.79
CA GLY A 384 20.67 26.90 17.76
C GLY A 384 21.20 27.26 16.37
N LEU A 385 20.64 26.66 15.32
CA LEU A 385 20.96 26.99 13.94
C LEU A 385 20.45 28.39 13.56
N ASP A 386 19.24 28.74 13.97
CA ASP A 386 18.62 30.03 13.68
C ASP A 386 19.41 31.20 14.27
N ASP A 387 19.86 31.05 15.51
CA ASP A 387 20.72 32.03 16.16
C ASP A 387 22.04 32.21 15.39
N VAL A 388 22.68 31.11 14.99
CA VAL A 388 23.95 31.15 14.23
C VAL A 388 23.76 31.84 12.86
N ILE A 389 22.68 31.54 12.15
CA ILE A 389 22.35 32.17 10.86
C ILE A 389 22.13 33.68 11.04
N GLU A 390 21.55 34.11 12.16
CA GLU A 390 21.35 35.53 12.50
C GLU A 390 22.60 36.23 13.07
N GLY A 391 23.74 35.52 13.17
CA GLY A 391 24.97 36.04 13.76
C GLY A 391 24.90 36.19 15.29
N ARG A 392 23.93 35.54 15.94
CA ARG A 392 23.83 35.41 17.39
C ARG A 392 24.61 34.17 17.87
N PRO A 393 25.03 34.14 19.15
CA PRO A 393 25.59 32.91 19.73
C PRO A 393 24.57 31.78 19.70
N SER A 394 25.01 30.54 19.50
CA SER A 394 24.16 29.33 19.48
C SER A 394 23.42 29.04 20.79
N GLN A 395 23.66 29.84 21.83
CA GLN A 395 23.20 29.69 23.21
C GLN A 395 23.73 28.45 23.93
N LEU A 396 24.74 27.79 23.37
CA LEU A 396 25.48 26.76 24.08
C LEU A 396 26.23 27.40 25.27
N VAL A 397 25.98 26.88 26.48
CA VAL A 397 26.65 27.35 27.70
C VAL A 397 27.86 26.46 27.99
N LEU A 398 29.05 27.03 27.88
CA LEU A 398 30.32 26.36 28.16
C LEU A 398 31.08 27.06 29.32
N PRO A 399 31.85 26.32 30.13
CA PRO A 399 32.84 26.93 31.01
C PRO A 399 33.82 27.83 30.24
N ALA A 400 34.21 28.96 30.84
CA ALA A 400 35.18 29.86 30.22
C ALA A 400 36.53 29.15 30.01
N GLY A 401 37.10 29.30 28.81
CA GLY A 401 38.38 28.69 28.44
C GLY A 401 38.32 27.19 28.14
N THR A 402 37.15 26.66 27.78
CA THR A 402 37.02 25.27 27.30
C THR A 402 37.85 25.08 26.02
N VAL A 403 38.81 24.15 26.05
CA VAL A 403 39.66 23.79 24.91
C VAL A 403 39.68 22.28 24.68
N THR A 404 40.04 21.83 23.48
CA THR A 404 40.27 20.42 23.17
C THR A 404 41.48 19.89 23.95
N THR A 405 41.42 18.65 24.47
CA THR A 405 42.55 18.01 25.18
C THR A 405 43.27 16.97 24.32
N MET A 406 42.66 16.53 23.23
CA MET A 406 43.19 15.56 22.28
C MET A 406 42.93 16.04 20.84
N SER A 407 43.69 15.50 19.89
CA SER A 407 43.49 15.78 18.46
C SER A 407 42.10 15.34 18.02
N VAL A 408 41.41 16.18 17.25
CA VAL A 408 40.10 15.89 16.67
C VAL A 408 40.30 15.58 15.20
N ASN A 409 39.86 14.41 14.76
CA ASN A 409 39.96 13.99 13.36
C ASN A 409 38.64 14.21 12.62
N ALA A 410 38.70 14.15 11.29
CA ALA A 410 37.53 14.25 10.43
C ALA A 410 36.44 13.26 10.88
N ARG A 411 35.20 13.75 10.97
CA ARG A 411 34.02 12.97 11.41
C ARG A 411 34.08 12.45 12.84
N ALA A 412 34.85 13.10 13.72
CA ALA A 412 34.81 12.79 15.15
C ALA A 412 33.38 12.89 15.71
N THR A 413 33.01 11.94 16.56
CA THR A 413 31.73 11.90 17.31
C THR A 413 31.94 12.10 18.81
N LYS A 414 33.21 12.22 19.23
CA LYS A 414 33.65 12.50 20.59
C LYS A 414 34.75 13.54 20.54
N VAL A 415 34.58 14.62 21.29
CA VAL A 415 35.56 15.69 21.42
C VAL A 415 35.92 15.83 22.89
N TYR A 416 37.15 15.46 23.26
CA TYR A 416 37.64 15.59 24.63
C TYR A 416 37.99 17.04 24.93
N VAL A 417 37.53 17.53 26.08
CA VAL A 417 37.63 18.94 26.46
C VAL A 417 38.10 19.14 27.90
N THR A 418 38.68 20.29 28.18
CA THR A 418 39.06 20.72 29.53
C THR A 418 37.84 21.15 30.35
N GLY A 419 37.84 20.92 31.67
CA GLY A 419 36.95 21.62 32.61
C GLY A 419 36.26 20.77 33.67
N ILE A 420 35.32 21.43 34.36
CA ILE A 420 34.30 20.85 35.27
C ILE A 420 33.11 20.40 34.39
N PRO A 421 32.37 19.32 34.73
CA PRO A 421 31.14 18.93 34.03
C PRO A 421 30.23 20.11 33.69
N LEU A 422 29.54 20.05 32.54
CA LEU A 422 28.83 21.20 31.99
C LEU A 422 27.76 21.71 32.99
N PRO A 423 27.55 23.04 33.05
CA PRO A 423 26.67 23.63 34.04
C PRO A 423 25.21 23.18 33.86
N ALA A 424 24.38 23.35 34.89
CA ALA A 424 22.95 23.00 34.87
C ALA A 424 22.13 23.65 33.73
N GLY A 425 22.69 24.66 33.04
CA GLY A 425 22.10 25.30 31.86
C GLY A 425 22.51 24.72 30.50
N PHE A 426 23.34 23.67 30.46
CA PHE A 426 23.72 23.00 29.22
C PHE A 426 22.52 22.35 28.55
N ARG A 427 22.32 22.66 27.26
CA ARG A 427 21.24 22.13 26.43
C ARG A 427 21.84 21.38 25.24
N PRO A 428 21.82 20.03 25.26
CA PRO A 428 22.23 19.25 24.10
C PRO A 428 21.33 19.53 22.90
N GLY A 429 21.93 19.56 21.72
CA GLY A 429 21.34 19.96 20.44
C GLY A 429 21.83 21.32 19.94
N ARG A 430 22.55 22.10 20.76
CA ARG A 430 23.15 23.37 20.33
C ARG A 430 24.46 23.17 19.56
N LEU A 431 24.77 24.16 18.73
CA LEU A 431 25.98 24.19 17.91
C LEU A 431 27.18 24.69 18.72
N ALA A 432 28.35 24.08 18.52
CA ALA A 432 29.64 24.58 18.97
C ALA A 432 30.58 24.74 17.77
N MET A 433 31.50 25.68 17.88
CA MET A 433 32.62 25.84 16.96
C MET A 433 33.88 25.34 17.64
N ILE A 434 34.62 24.47 16.98
CA ILE A 434 36.02 24.21 17.34
C ILE A 434 36.84 25.21 16.55
N ASP A 435 37.46 26.15 17.25
CA ASP A 435 38.29 27.19 16.67
C ASP A 435 39.66 26.62 16.24
N GLY A 436 40.45 27.42 15.53
CA GLY A 436 41.79 27.06 15.10
C GLY A 436 42.07 27.50 13.66
N PRO A 437 43.18 27.03 13.05
CA PRO A 437 43.55 27.38 11.69
C PRO A 437 42.48 27.01 10.64
N ARG A 438 41.68 25.98 10.93
CA ARG A 438 40.60 25.45 10.09
C ARG A 438 39.37 25.18 10.95
N PRO A 439 38.57 26.21 11.27
CA PRO A 439 37.45 26.07 12.21
C PRO A 439 36.35 25.17 11.66
N ALA A 440 35.63 24.51 12.58
CA ALA A 440 34.59 23.55 12.26
C ALA A 440 33.37 23.65 13.17
N ALA A 441 32.19 23.32 12.62
CA ALA A 441 30.93 23.26 13.36
C ALA A 441 30.68 21.84 13.86
N MET A 442 30.13 21.74 15.07
CA MET A 442 29.65 20.49 15.62
C MET A 442 28.31 20.70 16.33
N VAL A 443 27.38 19.77 16.17
CA VAL A 443 26.16 19.71 16.99
C VAL A 443 26.51 18.91 18.23
N VAL A 444 26.42 19.52 19.41
CA VAL A 444 26.72 18.83 20.67
C VAL A 444 25.49 18.06 21.13
N THR A 445 25.51 16.74 21.07
CA THR A 445 24.35 15.88 21.37
C THR A 445 24.29 15.45 22.83
N ASP A 446 25.42 15.43 23.52
CA ASP A 446 25.52 15.00 24.91
C ASP A 446 26.88 15.35 25.53
N GLU A 447 27.04 15.08 26.82
CA GLU A 447 28.33 15.08 27.51
C GLU A 447 28.55 13.77 28.28
N GLY A 448 29.81 13.47 28.56
CA GLY A 448 30.19 12.33 29.37
C GLY A 448 31.59 12.47 29.95
N PHE A 449 31.93 11.55 30.85
CA PHE A 449 33.23 11.46 31.47
C PHE A 449 33.69 10.01 31.41
N ASP A 450 34.89 9.76 30.91
CA ASP A 450 35.52 8.43 30.91
C ASP A 450 36.97 8.52 31.42
N LYS A 451 37.74 7.43 31.23
CA LYS A 451 39.14 7.34 31.67
C LYS A 451 40.08 8.37 31.03
N PHE A 452 39.70 8.95 29.89
CA PHE A 452 40.48 9.96 29.17
C PHE A 452 40.04 11.40 29.53
N GLY A 453 38.92 11.55 30.24
CA GLY A 453 38.46 12.82 30.80
C GLY A 453 37.03 13.18 30.39
N LEU A 454 36.71 14.47 30.50
CA LEU A 454 35.44 15.03 30.06
C LEU A 454 35.41 15.08 28.52
N PHE A 455 34.29 14.68 27.93
CA PHE A 455 34.07 14.77 26.48
C PHE A 455 32.66 15.25 26.16
N MET A 456 32.56 15.92 25.02
CA MET A 456 31.29 16.21 24.35
C MET A 456 31.05 15.14 23.29
N MET A 457 29.84 14.58 23.28
CA MET A 457 29.34 13.79 22.16
C MET A 457 28.84 14.76 21.09
N THR A 458 29.17 14.45 19.84
CA THR A 458 28.81 15.28 18.71
C THR A 458 28.23 14.46 17.58
N THR A 459 27.44 15.09 16.71
CA THR A 459 27.33 14.58 15.34
C THR A 459 28.71 14.61 14.67
N PRO A 460 28.95 13.85 13.59
CA PRO A 460 30.21 13.91 12.86
C PRO A 460 30.63 15.37 12.57
N VAL A 461 31.84 15.74 12.99
CA VAL A 461 32.41 17.08 12.74
C VAL A 461 32.93 17.16 11.31
N GLU A 462 32.45 18.13 10.54
CA GLU A 462 32.95 18.42 9.19
C GLU A 462 34.24 19.25 9.29
N LEU A 463 35.39 18.65 8.93
CA LEU A 463 36.69 19.31 8.92
C LEU A 463 37.15 19.55 7.48
N SER A 464 37.88 20.64 7.23
CA SER A 464 38.40 20.95 5.88
C SER A 464 39.46 19.93 5.49
N LEU A 465 39.28 19.34 4.31
CA LEU A 465 40.24 18.41 3.68
C LEU A 465 41.09 19.11 2.61
N ASP A 466 40.96 20.43 2.46
CA ASP A 466 41.65 21.19 1.41
C ASP A 466 43.16 21.15 1.61
N THR A 467 43.91 20.75 0.58
CA THR A 467 45.37 20.59 0.69
C THR A 467 46.16 21.79 0.18
N ASP A 468 45.51 22.95 -0.03
CA ASP A 468 46.19 24.18 -0.46
C ASP A 468 47.31 24.53 0.52
N GLU A 469 48.53 24.71 0.01
CA GLU A 469 49.72 25.03 0.80
C GLU A 469 49.59 26.38 1.53
N ALA A 470 48.71 27.27 1.06
CA ALA A 470 48.42 28.55 1.72
C ALA A 470 47.50 28.40 2.95
N LEU A 471 46.83 27.26 3.13
CA LEU A 471 45.91 27.03 4.26
C LEU A 471 46.65 26.50 5.48
N PRO A 472 46.65 27.22 6.62
CA PRO A 472 47.35 26.79 7.83
C PRO A 472 46.70 25.54 8.45
N GLY A 473 47.48 24.75 9.18
CA GLY A 473 47.02 23.52 9.86
C GLY A 473 46.99 22.27 8.97
N VAL A 474 46.81 21.09 9.58
CA VAL A 474 46.77 19.80 8.89
C VAL A 474 45.35 19.53 8.35
N PRO A 475 45.16 19.18 7.07
CA PRO A 475 43.86 18.81 6.53
C PRO A 475 43.20 17.68 7.32
N GLY A 476 41.93 17.85 7.67
CA GLY A 476 41.13 16.86 8.38
C GLY A 476 41.48 16.67 9.86
N VAL A 477 42.30 17.55 10.46
CA VAL A 477 42.72 17.44 11.86
C VAL A 477 42.70 18.80 12.55
N ILE A 478 42.23 18.82 13.80
CA ILE A 478 42.39 19.94 14.73
C ILE A 478 43.29 19.50 15.88
N ASP A 479 44.32 20.28 16.16
CA ASP A 479 45.29 20.01 17.21
C ASP A 479 44.69 20.19 18.63
N PRO A 480 45.27 19.54 19.65
CA PRO A 480 44.92 19.80 21.05
C PRO A 480 45.13 21.27 21.43
N GLY A 481 44.30 21.79 22.33
CA GLY A 481 44.35 23.16 22.83
C GLY A 481 43.52 24.16 22.01
N ALA A 482 42.82 23.71 20.97
CA ALA A 482 41.88 24.51 20.21
C ALA A 482 40.68 24.93 21.07
N ALA A 483 40.28 26.21 21.00
CA ALA A 483 39.16 26.72 21.77
C ALA A 483 37.82 26.16 21.28
N VAL A 484 36.90 25.92 22.20
CA VAL A 484 35.51 25.59 21.87
C VAL A 484 34.63 26.79 22.19
N GLU A 485 33.95 27.30 21.17
CA GLU A 485 33.16 28.51 21.25
C GLU A 485 31.70 28.29 20.86
N ALA A 486 30.82 29.17 21.34
CA ALA A 486 29.40 29.21 20.97
C ALA A 486 29.07 30.34 19.98
N ARG A 487 30.04 31.17 19.63
CA ARG A 487 29.89 32.26 18.67
C ARG A 487 30.53 31.85 17.35
N PHE A 488 29.83 32.17 16.27
CA PHE A 488 30.22 31.82 14.91
C PHE A 488 30.49 33.09 14.10
N PRO A 489 31.41 33.06 13.12
CA PRO A 489 31.51 34.10 12.11
C PRO A 489 30.23 34.16 11.27
N THR A 490 29.89 35.35 10.78
CA THR A 490 28.76 35.53 9.86
C THR A 490 29.16 35.17 8.43
N PHE A 491 28.21 34.64 7.66
CA PHE A 491 28.35 34.35 6.23
C PHE A 491 27.38 35.18 5.41
N THR A 492 27.84 35.62 4.24
CA THR A 492 27.02 36.35 3.26
C THR A 492 26.02 35.41 2.58
N THR A 493 24.93 35.97 2.05
CA THR A 493 23.94 35.20 1.27
C THR A 493 24.59 34.46 0.10
N SER A 494 25.58 35.07 -0.57
CA SER A 494 26.30 34.44 -1.67
C SER A 494 27.15 33.25 -1.23
N GLU A 495 27.81 33.32 -0.07
CA GLU A 495 28.52 32.17 0.51
C GLU A 495 27.55 31.02 0.82
N TRP A 496 26.40 31.30 1.45
CA TRP A 496 25.37 30.28 1.70
C TRP A 496 24.85 29.62 0.42
N ARG A 497 24.66 30.38 -0.65
CA ARG A 497 24.22 29.86 -1.96
C ARG A 497 25.28 28.98 -2.61
N ARG A 498 26.55 29.36 -2.53
CA ARG A 498 27.67 28.55 -3.06
C ARG A 498 27.97 27.31 -2.20
N GLY A 499 27.73 27.39 -0.90
CA GLY A 499 28.20 26.41 0.07
C GLY A 499 29.70 26.50 0.36
N VAL A 500 30.37 27.56 -0.11
CA VAL A 500 31.81 27.79 0.05
C VAL A 500 32.03 29.19 0.60
N ALA A 501 32.85 29.30 1.63
CA ALA A 501 33.21 30.57 2.24
C ALA A 501 34.22 31.33 1.36
N ASN A 502 34.22 32.66 1.42
CA ASN A 502 35.21 33.48 0.69
C ASN A 502 36.64 33.27 1.23
N ASP A 503 36.73 32.84 2.48
CA ASP A 503 37.96 32.41 3.13
C ASP A 503 37.91 30.89 3.27
N ALA A 504 38.78 30.21 2.53
CA ALA A 504 38.76 28.76 2.39
C ALA A 504 38.97 28.03 3.73
N SER A 505 39.65 28.65 4.71
CA SER A 505 39.80 28.05 6.05
C SER A 505 38.46 27.82 6.77
N ARG A 506 37.42 28.59 6.42
CA ARG A 506 36.08 28.56 7.01
C ARG A 506 35.06 27.76 6.20
N THR A 507 35.46 27.13 5.09
CA THR A 507 34.53 26.38 4.22
C THR A 507 33.93 25.17 4.93
N ALA A 508 34.72 24.46 5.73
CA ALA A 508 34.24 23.31 6.51
C ALA A 508 33.18 23.70 7.54
N LEU A 509 33.36 24.88 8.16
CA LEU A 509 32.37 25.44 9.07
C LEU A 509 31.02 25.67 8.37
N LEU A 510 31.02 26.31 7.19
CA LEU A 510 29.80 26.54 6.40
C LEU A 510 29.17 25.22 5.93
N THR A 511 29.98 24.28 5.47
CA THR A 511 29.57 22.92 5.06
C THR A 511 28.84 22.20 6.20
N GLY A 512 29.41 22.21 7.42
CA GLY A 512 28.78 21.62 8.60
C GLY A 512 27.44 22.24 8.97
N LEU A 513 27.30 23.56 8.82
CA LEU A 513 26.03 24.25 9.06
C LEU A 513 24.98 23.91 8.00
N ILE A 514 25.35 23.81 6.72
CA ILE A 514 24.45 23.39 5.62
C ILE A 514 24.01 21.94 5.80
N ALA A 515 24.95 21.05 6.16
CA ALA A 515 24.65 19.66 6.47
C ALA A 515 23.66 19.55 7.64
N HIS A 516 23.85 20.33 8.70
CA HIS A 516 22.91 20.35 9.81
C HIS A 516 21.52 20.87 9.42
N ALA A 517 21.47 21.95 8.63
CA ALA A 517 20.22 22.52 8.12
C ALA A 517 19.44 21.52 7.24
N SER A 518 20.13 20.79 6.36
CA SER A 518 19.50 19.81 5.48
C SER A 518 19.00 18.58 6.25
N ARG A 519 19.73 18.12 7.28
CA ARG A 519 19.26 17.09 8.23
C ARG A 519 18.00 17.54 8.98
N LEU A 520 17.96 18.78 9.48
CA LEU A 520 16.75 19.32 10.12
C LEU A 520 15.56 19.39 9.16
N LYS A 521 15.77 19.81 7.91
CA LYS A 521 14.72 19.79 6.88
C LYS A 521 14.25 18.37 6.55
N LEU A 522 15.15 17.39 6.49
CA LEU A 522 14.78 15.99 6.26
C LEU A 522 13.84 15.46 7.36
N LEU A 523 14.12 15.75 8.64
CA LEU A 523 13.26 15.31 9.74
C LEU A 523 11.96 16.14 9.83
N LEU A 524 12.09 17.46 9.83
CA LEU A 524 11.02 18.39 10.25
C LEU A 524 10.27 19.04 9.09
N GLY A 525 10.75 18.88 7.86
CA GLY A 525 10.21 19.53 6.67
C GLY A 525 10.51 21.03 6.60
N GLY A 526 10.15 21.63 5.45
CA GLY A 526 10.34 23.07 5.19
C GLY A 526 9.20 24.00 5.64
N GLY A 527 8.10 23.44 6.17
CA GLY A 527 6.91 24.21 6.60
C GLY A 527 6.45 23.81 8.01
N VAL A 528 5.66 24.67 8.66
CA VAL A 528 5.03 24.35 9.95
C VAL A 528 3.96 23.27 9.70
N ALA A 529 4.27 22.00 10.01
CA ALA A 529 3.26 20.97 10.18
C ALA A 529 3.02 20.77 11.68
N GLY A 530 1.76 20.65 12.07
CA GLY A 530 1.24 21.00 13.41
C GLY A 530 2.05 20.60 14.64
N ASP A 531 2.78 19.48 14.64
CA ASP A 531 3.38 18.89 15.83
C ASP A 531 4.91 18.99 15.93
N ARG A 532 5.54 19.83 15.12
CA ARG A 532 6.99 19.99 15.04
C ARG A 532 7.39 21.44 14.74
N PRO A 533 8.57 21.90 15.19
CA PRO A 533 9.05 23.23 14.85
C PRO A 533 9.43 23.29 13.36
N ALA A 534 9.28 24.46 12.75
CA ALA A 534 9.74 24.67 11.38
C ALA A 534 11.26 24.85 11.34
N ALA A 535 11.95 24.03 10.56
CA ALA A 535 13.37 24.24 10.29
C ALA A 535 13.54 25.44 9.34
N ARG A 536 14.36 26.41 9.71
CA ARG A 536 14.63 27.57 8.85
C ARG A 536 15.34 27.16 7.57
N ALA A 537 14.97 27.82 6.48
CA ALA A 537 15.68 27.69 5.22
C ALA A 537 16.97 28.51 5.23
N VAL A 538 18.10 27.85 4.96
CA VAL A 538 19.31 28.51 4.47
C VAL A 538 19.07 29.00 3.03
N PRO A 539 19.71 30.10 2.58
CA PRO A 539 19.59 30.56 1.21
C PRO A 539 19.88 29.45 0.19
N ASP A 540 18.94 29.17 -0.72
CA ASP A 540 19.07 28.11 -1.72
C ASP A 540 19.88 28.58 -2.95
N PRO A 541 20.67 27.69 -3.59
CA PRO A 541 21.46 28.04 -4.78
C PRO A 541 20.62 28.58 -5.94
N TYR A 542 19.39 28.06 -6.10
CA TYR A 542 18.42 28.43 -7.13
C TYR A 542 17.07 28.74 -6.50
N PRO A 543 16.85 29.98 -6.02
CA PRO A 543 15.62 30.35 -5.34
C PRO A 543 14.37 30.10 -6.20
N GLY A 544 13.38 29.40 -5.64
CA GLY A 544 12.12 29.08 -6.33
C GLY A 544 12.17 27.83 -7.22
N VAL A 545 13.34 27.20 -7.39
CA VAL A 545 13.48 25.91 -8.07
C VAL A 545 13.77 24.83 -7.03
N THR A 546 12.88 23.85 -6.93
CA THR A 546 12.97 22.78 -5.91
C THR A 546 13.21 21.40 -6.49
N SER A 547 13.18 21.25 -7.82
CA SER A 547 13.31 19.96 -8.50
C SER A 547 14.07 20.12 -9.81
N TRP A 548 14.94 19.15 -10.11
CA TRP A 548 15.72 19.04 -11.34
C TRP A 548 15.54 17.65 -11.93
N ALA A 549 15.37 17.55 -13.25
CA ALA A 549 15.31 16.27 -13.94
C ALA A 549 16.70 15.63 -14.00
N ILE A 550 16.75 14.32 -13.76
CA ILE A 550 17.96 13.50 -13.85
C ILE A 550 17.88 12.68 -15.14
N GLU A 551 19.01 12.55 -15.83
CA GLU A 551 19.13 11.71 -17.02
C GLU A 551 19.70 10.32 -16.69
N GLY A 552 19.10 9.29 -17.28
CA GLY A 552 19.58 7.90 -17.21
C GLY A 552 19.22 7.21 -15.90
N PRO A 553 19.27 5.88 -15.84
CA PRO A 553 18.89 5.12 -14.65
C PRO A 553 19.82 5.44 -13.47
N VAL A 554 19.24 5.46 -12.27
CA VAL A 554 19.95 5.71 -11.01
C VAL A 554 19.99 4.41 -10.20
N ALA A 555 21.14 3.75 -10.18
CA ALA A 555 21.38 2.56 -9.38
C ALA A 555 21.70 2.93 -7.91
N PRO A 556 21.42 2.05 -6.92
CA PRO A 556 21.72 2.31 -5.51
C PRO A 556 23.18 2.66 -5.22
N GLU A 557 24.11 2.10 -6.00
CA GLU A 557 25.56 2.33 -5.93
C GLU A 557 26.05 3.54 -6.74
N ALA A 558 25.16 4.31 -7.35
CA ALA A 558 25.54 5.47 -8.15
C ALA A 558 26.33 6.48 -7.30
N ALA A 559 27.51 6.85 -7.78
CA ALA A 559 28.36 7.87 -7.17
C ALA A 559 28.13 9.26 -7.79
N ARG A 560 27.40 9.31 -8.93
CA ARG A 560 27.13 10.54 -9.68
C ARG A 560 25.70 10.55 -10.23
N LEU A 561 25.11 11.73 -10.31
CA LEU A 561 23.86 11.99 -11.04
C LEU A 561 24.11 13.04 -12.13
N PHE A 562 23.41 12.91 -13.25
CA PHE A 562 23.51 13.83 -14.38
C PHE A 562 22.18 14.57 -14.53
N LEU A 563 22.19 15.90 -14.56
CA LEU A 563 20.96 16.63 -14.82
C LEU A 563 20.66 16.68 -16.33
N SER A 564 19.40 16.54 -16.71
CA SER A 564 18.97 16.65 -18.11
C SER A 564 19.20 18.05 -18.70
N ALA A 565 19.38 19.07 -17.86
CA ALA A 565 19.72 20.42 -18.29
C ALA A 565 20.57 21.16 -17.24
N VAL A 566 21.54 21.96 -17.70
CA VAL A 566 22.32 22.86 -16.86
C VAL A 566 21.45 24.08 -16.49
N PRO A 567 21.22 24.36 -15.19
CA PRO A 567 20.44 25.53 -14.80
C PRO A 567 21.11 26.85 -15.22
N SER A 568 20.31 27.83 -15.60
CA SER A 568 20.82 29.13 -16.06
C SER A 568 21.44 29.96 -14.92
N ALA A 569 22.45 30.77 -15.25
CA ALA A 569 23.10 31.67 -14.29
C ALA A 569 22.15 32.75 -13.74
N SER A 570 21.15 33.16 -14.51
CA SER A 570 20.15 34.14 -14.06
C SER A 570 19.24 33.58 -12.97
N ALA A 571 19.01 32.26 -12.96
CA ALA A 571 18.15 31.61 -11.98
C ALA A 571 18.80 31.45 -10.59
N SER A 572 20.13 31.53 -10.48
CA SER A 572 20.83 31.39 -9.18
C SER A 572 20.70 32.63 -8.27
N GLY A 573 20.29 33.76 -8.86
CA GLY A 573 20.26 35.05 -8.18
C GLY A 573 21.62 35.61 -7.78
N THR A 574 22.73 34.97 -8.16
CA THR A 574 24.10 35.51 -8.03
C THR A 574 24.67 35.99 -9.36
N GLY A 575 24.04 35.63 -10.49
CA GLY A 575 24.55 35.91 -11.84
C GLY A 575 25.61 34.91 -12.31
N GLU A 576 25.91 33.90 -11.49
CA GLU A 576 26.85 32.80 -11.79
C GLU A 576 26.08 31.48 -11.91
N ARG A 577 26.59 30.50 -12.67
CA ARG A 577 26.06 29.13 -12.64
C ARG A 577 26.58 28.45 -11.37
N LEU A 578 25.69 28.03 -10.49
CA LEU A 578 26.03 27.38 -9.23
C LEU A 578 25.78 25.86 -9.32
N GLY A 579 26.40 25.10 -8.42
CA GLY A 579 25.97 23.73 -8.17
C GLY A 579 24.50 23.69 -7.73
N VAL A 580 23.74 22.70 -8.19
CA VAL A 580 22.34 22.54 -7.73
C VAL A 580 22.26 22.10 -6.28
N GLY A 581 23.29 21.42 -5.78
CA GLY A 581 23.50 21.05 -4.37
C GLY A 581 24.82 21.61 -3.85
N ARG A 582 24.93 21.69 -2.53
CA ARG A 582 26.14 22.18 -1.82
C ARG A 582 26.84 21.00 -1.12
N PRO A 583 28.16 21.09 -0.88
CA PRO A 583 28.85 20.06 -0.11
C PRO A 583 28.16 19.78 1.24
N GLY A 584 27.97 18.49 1.55
CA GLY A 584 27.31 18.02 2.77
C GLY A 584 25.79 18.23 2.81
N GLU A 585 25.18 18.81 1.77
CA GLU A 585 23.73 18.99 1.69
C GLU A 585 23.03 17.65 1.41
N LEU A 586 21.95 17.36 2.14
CA LEU A 586 21.02 16.30 1.77
C LEU A 586 20.02 16.81 0.72
N MET A 587 19.74 15.98 -0.29
CA MET A 587 18.71 16.18 -1.30
C MET A 587 17.88 14.90 -1.47
N LEU A 588 16.68 15.01 -2.04
CA LEU A 588 15.80 13.87 -2.30
C LEU A 588 16.00 13.37 -3.73
N VAL A 589 16.08 12.06 -3.92
CA VAL A 589 16.05 11.42 -5.25
C VAL A 589 14.72 10.71 -5.38
N ARG A 590 13.94 11.02 -6.42
CA ARG A 590 12.64 10.40 -6.69
C ARG A 590 12.61 9.83 -8.10
N GLY A 591 12.02 8.66 -8.28
CA GLY A 591 11.79 8.04 -9.59
C GLY A 591 11.03 6.73 -9.47
N ARG A 592 10.79 6.09 -10.62
CA ARG A 592 10.14 4.76 -10.71
C ARG A 592 11.16 3.65 -10.92
N ASP A 593 10.93 2.50 -10.31
CA ASP A 593 11.68 1.27 -10.59
C ASP A 593 11.10 0.50 -11.79
N GLU A 594 11.69 -0.67 -12.11
CA GLU A 594 11.26 -1.53 -13.21
C GLU A 594 9.86 -2.14 -13.00
N GLU A 595 9.43 -2.29 -11.75
CA GLU A 595 8.10 -2.78 -11.37
C GLU A 595 7.03 -1.67 -11.42
N GLY A 596 7.44 -0.41 -11.64
CA GLY A 596 6.57 0.74 -11.78
C GLY A 596 6.20 1.42 -10.46
N PHE A 597 6.84 1.06 -9.35
CA PHE A 597 6.69 1.71 -8.05
C PHE A 597 7.47 3.02 -8.01
N THR A 598 6.85 4.06 -7.46
CA THR A 598 7.51 5.37 -7.31
C THR A 598 8.19 5.47 -5.96
N TRP A 599 9.50 5.56 -5.94
CA TRP A 599 10.33 5.65 -4.73
C TRP A 599 10.86 7.05 -4.50
N GLN A 600 11.07 7.38 -3.23
CA GLN A 600 11.81 8.55 -2.79
C GLN A 600 12.88 8.15 -1.76
N GLY A 601 14.12 8.46 -2.09
CA GLY A 601 15.30 8.26 -1.26
C GLY A 601 16.04 9.56 -0.97
N VAL A 602 17.22 9.44 -0.39
CA VAL A 602 18.07 10.56 0.03
C VAL A 602 19.45 10.45 -0.58
N ALA A 603 19.97 11.55 -1.10
CA ALA A 603 21.34 11.69 -1.58
C ALA A 603 22.07 12.72 -0.70
N GLU A 604 23.27 12.37 -0.24
CA GLU A 604 24.20 13.31 0.39
C GLU A 604 25.17 13.81 -0.68
N ILE A 605 25.16 15.12 -0.93
CA ILE A 605 25.96 15.75 -1.96
C ILE A 605 27.40 15.92 -1.47
N ASP A 606 28.35 15.48 -2.28
CA ASP A 606 29.76 15.79 -2.06
C ASP A 606 30.11 17.16 -2.65
N HIS A 607 29.86 17.31 -3.95
CA HIS A 607 30.02 18.56 -4.70
C HIS A 607 29.25 18.48 -6.02
N CYS A 608 29.15 19.59 -6.75
CA CYS A 608 28.54 19.64 -8.08
C CYS A 608 29.47 20.40 -9.04
N GLU A 609 29.58 19.91 -10.27
CA GLU A 609 30.42 20.51 -11.30
C GLU A 609 29.71 20.57 -12.64
N ILE A 610 30.12 21.52 -13.48
CA ILE A 610 29.70 21.60 -14.87
C ILE A 610 30.88 21.11 -15.70
N LEU A 611 30.67 19.99 -16.39
CA LEU A 611 31.68 19.34 -17.21
C LEU A 611 31.22 19.29 -18.67
N SER A 612 32.16 19.15 -19.60
CA SER A 612 31.85 18.68 -20.94
C SER A 612 31.58 17.18 -20.93
N GLY A 613 30.80 16.67 -21.89
CA GLY A 613 30.44 15.25 -21.93
C GLY A 613 31.64 14.30 -22.06
N ASP A 614 32.73 14.73 -22.71
CA ASP A 614 33.98 13.96 -22.78
C ASP A 614 34.69 13.86 -21.41
N ALA A 615 34.75 14.95 -20.65
CA ALA A 615 35.28 14.96 -19.29
C ALA A 615 34.44 14.08 -18.36
N ALA A 616 33.11 14.15 -18.46
CA ALA A 616 32.21 13.30 -17.70
C ALA A 616 32.42 11.79 -17.98
N LYS A 617 32.72 11.43 -19.24
CA LYS A 617 33.05 10.06 -19.67
C LYS A 617 34.39 9.59 -19.12
N ALA A 618 35.41 10.45 -19.11
CA ALA A 618 36.71 10.10 -18.52
C ALA A 618 36.58 9.73 -17.03
N ASP A 619 35.74 10.45 -16.28
CA ASP A 619 35.49 10.18 -14.85
C ASP A 619 34.64 8.92 -14.59
N ALA A 620 34.04 8.33 -15.64
CA ALA A 620 33.26 7.08 -15.51
C ALA A 620 34.13 5.89 -15.13
N GLU A 621 35.38 5.85 -15.61
CA GLU A 621 36.34 4.79 -15.29
C GLU A 621 36.74 4.79 -13.81
N ILE A 622 36.65 5.94 -13.14
CA ILE A 622 37.01 6.14 -11.74
C ILE A 622 35.82 5.85 -10.81
N THR A 623 34.63 6.31 -11.20
CA THR A 623 33.44 6.28 -10.34
C THR A 623 32.55 5.06 -10.56
N GLY A 624 32.74 4.31 -11.65
CA GLY A 624 31.93 3.15 -12.00
C GLY A 624 30.47 3.47 -12.39
N THR A 625 30.07 4.75 -12.35
CA THR A 625 28.72 5.19 -12.73
C THR A 625 28.67 5.48 -14.23
N PRO A 626 27.84 4.77 -15.02
CA PRO A 626 27.76 4.97 -16.46
C PRO A 626 27.22 6.36 -16.80
N VAL A 627 27.74 6.93 -17.89
CA VAL A 627 27.33 8.26 -18.38
C VAL A 627 26.15 8.09 -19.34
N PRO A 628 25.04 8.84 -19.14
CA PRO A 628 23.85 8.71 -19.97
C PRO A 628 24.05 9.31 -21.38
N PRO A 629 23.21 8.91 -22.35
CA PRO A 629 23.33 9.35 -23.75
C PRO A 629 23.27 10.87 -23.96
N CYS A 630 22.67 11.64 -23.04
CA CYS A 630 22.60 13.10 -23.14
C CYS A 630 23.97 13.79 -23.07
N CYS A 631 25.02 13.10 -22.60
CA CYS A 631 26.36 13.65 -22.43
C CYS A 631 27.18 13.50 -23.72
N GLU A 632 26.77 14.18 -24.79
CA GLU A 632 27.58 14.30 -26.00
C GLU A 632 28.88 15.05 -25.69
N ASP A 633 29.97 14.73 -26.40
CA ASP A 633 31.34 15.10 -26.01
C ASP A 633 31.54 16.61 -25.74
N GLN A 634 30.83 17.48 -26.45
CA GLN A 634 30.96 18.94 -26.36
C GLN A 634 29.80 19.62 -25.62
N THR A 635 28.86 18.85 -25.09
CA THR A 635 27.69 19.38 -24.37
C THR A 635 28.05 19.62 -22.91
N GLU A 636 27.72 20.80 -22.39
CA GLU A 636 27.83 21.08 -20.96
C GLU A 636 26.79 20.28 -20.18
N VAL A 637 27.22 19.55 -19.16
CA VAL A 637 26.38 18.74 -18.30
C VAL A 637 26.66 19.09 -16.84
N MET A 638 25.61 19.20 -16.04
CA MET A 638 25.74 19.34 -14.58
C MET A 638 25.85 17.95 -13.96
N VAL A 639 26.99 17.67 -13.36
CA VAL A 639 27.29 16.41 -12.68
C VAL A 639 27.25 16.64 -11.17
N VAL A 640 26.46 15.81 -10.48
CA VAL A 640 26.27 15.87 -9.03
C VAL A 640 26.99 14.67 -8.41
N TYR A 641 28.06 14.92 -7.69
CA TYR A 641 28.84 13.88 -7.00
C TYR A 641 28.23 13.58 -5.63
N LEU A 642 28.12 12.29 -5.29
CA LEU A 642 27.44 11.83 -4.09
C LEU A 642 28.42 11.25 -3.08
N ARG A 643 28.25 11.60 -1.79
CA ARG A 643 28.89 10.90 -0.66
C ARG A 643 28.15 9.63 -0.29
N ALA A 644 26.83 9.66 -0.44
CA ALA A 644 25.94 8.56 -0.14
C ALA A 644 24.64 8.70 -0.94
N LEU A 645 24.04 7.57 -1.30
CA LEU A 645 22.74 7.47 -1.94
C LEU A 645 21.95 6.34 -1.28
N GLU A 646 20.73 6.65 -0.84
CA GLU A 646 19.86 5.73 -0.10
C GLU A 646 18.57 5.54 -0.89
N ILE A 647 18.57 4.59 -1.84
CA ILE A 647 17.41 4.16 -2.63
C ILE A 647 17.27 2.62 -2.56
N PRO A 648 16.06 2.07 -2.70
CA PRO A 648 15.83 0.63 -2.48
C PRO A 648 16.16 -0.24 -3.69
N ALA A 649 16.07 0.32 -4.89
CA ALA A 649 16.27 -0.35 -6.16
C ALA A 649 16.70 0.68 -7.23
N THR A 650 17.13 0.19 -8.39
CA THR A 650 17.44 1.04 -9.54
C THR A 650 16.20 1.76 -10.02
N LEU A 651 16.29 3.09 -10.13
CA LEU A 651 15.21 3.92 -10.64
C LEU A 651 15.45 4.21 -12.13
N VAL A 652 14.47 3.92 -12.98
CA VAL A 652 14.59 3.91 -14.45
C VAL A 652 13.74 4.99 -15.14
N ALA A 653 12.77 5.59 -14.47
CA ALA A 653 11.88 6.60 -15.06
C ALA A 653 11.49 7.74 -14.09
N ASP A 654 11.06 8.88 -14.65
CA ASP A 654 10.58 10.09 -13.94
C ASP A 654 11.54 10.59 -12.85
N LEU A 655 12.83 10.56 -13.16
CA LEU A 655 13.90 10.78 -12.21
C LEU A 655 14.08 12.27 -11.90
N THR A 656 14.03 12.59 -10.62
CA THR A 656 14.20 13.96 -10.15
C THR A 656 15.07 14.04 -8.91
N LEU A 657 15.95 15.05 -8.89
CA LEU A 657 16.68 15.50 -7.70
C LEU A 657 15.90 16.67 -7.10
N ARG A 658 15.65 16.67 -5.79
CA ARG A 658 14.71 17.63 -5.17
C ARG A 658 15.18 18.17 -3.81
N ARG A 659 14.62 19.32 -3.43
CA ARG A 659 14.85 20.02 -2.15
C ARG A 659 13.57 20.26 -1.34
N ASP A 660 12.42 19.78 -1.82
CA ASP A 660 11.11 19.95 -1.19
C ASP A 660 10.82 18.92 -0.10
N PHE A 661 11.61 18.97 0.99
CA PHE A 661 11.41 18.09 2.15
C PHE A 661 10.06 18.34 2.83
N LEU A 662 9.20 17.32 2.79
CA LEU A 662 7.95 17.29 3.56
C LEU A 662 8.19 16.91 5.02
N GLY A 663 9.29 16.22 5.33
CA GLY A 663 9.61 15.68 6.63
C GLY A 663 8.62 14.60 7.12
N PHE A 664 8.74 14.25 8.40
CA PHE A 664 7.87 13.29 9.07
C PHE A 664 7.26 13.87 10.37
N GLY A 665 6.01 13.50 10.66
CA GLY A 665 5.36 13.78 11.93
C GLY A 665 6.02 13.02 13.07
N THR A 666 5.85 13.53 14.30
CA THR A 666 6.52 12.96 15.48
C THR A 666 6.16 11.49 15.69
N ARG A 667 4.89 11.14 15.46
CA ARG A 667 4.39 9.78 15.71
C ARG A 667 5.03 8.77 14.76
N SER A 668 5.15 9.11 13.47
CA SER A 668 5.85 8.26 12.49
C SER A 668 7.35 8.15 12.75
N LEU A 669 8.00 9.24 13.18
CA LEU A 669 9.41 9.19 13.60
C LEU A 669 9.64 8.30 14.84
N LEU A 670 8.68 8.27 15.77
CA LEU A 670 8.82 7.46 16.98
C LEU A 670 8.44 5.99 16.75
N SER A 671 7.43 5.70 15.94
CA SER A 671 7.11 4.32 15.56
C SER A 671 8.19 3.71 14.65
N GLY A 672 8.88 4.56 13.88
CA GLY A 672 9.84 4.15 12.87
C GLY A 672 9.17 3.67 11.57
N THR A 673 7.88 4.00 11.38
CA THR A 673 7.11 3.69 10.18
C THR A 673 6.25 4.89 9.80
N ILE A 674 5.80 4.95 8.54
CA ILE A 674 4.82 5.95 8.11
C ILE A 674 3.44 5.50 8.60
N LEU A 675 2.93 6.17 9.65
CA LEU A 675 1.64 5.85 10.24
C LEU A 675 0.48 6.34 9.34
N PRO A 676 -0.71 5.73 9.46
CA PRO A 676 -1.91 6.20 8.77
C PRO A 676 -2.20 7.67 9.07
N ALA A 677 -2.74 8.41 8.10
CA ALA A 677 -3.07 9.83 8.26
C ALA A 677 -4.03 10.12 9.42
N SER A 678 -4.90 9.16 9.78
CA SER A 678 -5.78 9.25 10.96
C SER A 678 -5.03 9.26 12.29
N LEU A 679 -3.83 8.66 12.33
CA LEU A 679 -2.92 8.73 13.47
C LEU A 679 -1.87 9.81 13.32
N ASP A 680 -1.42 10.15 12.12
CA ASP A 680 -0.34 11.11 11.93
C ASP A 680 -0.50 11.95 10.66
N ALA A 681 -1.49 12.84 10.67
CA ALA A 681 -1.74 13.78 9.58
C ALA A 681 -0.56 14.73 9.27
N ALA A 682 0.41 14.85 10.19
CA ALA A 682 1.61 15.64 9.97
C ALA A 682 2.61 14.95 9.01
N THR A 683 2.51 13.63 8.83
CA THR A 683 3.27 12.90 7.81
C THR A 683 2.51 12.90 6.50
N THR A 684 2.91 13.78 5.58
CA THR A 684 2.31 13.85 4.23
C THR A 684 2.96 12.83 3.29
N VAL A 685 2.16 11.97 2.68
CA VAL A 685 2.61 11.09 1.58
C VAL A 685 2.21 11.74 0.26
N PRO A 686 3.17 12.16 -0.60
CA PRO A 686 2.83 12.78 -1.86
C PRO A 686 2.36 11.73 -2.88
N THR A 687 1.47 12.15 -3.77
CA THR A 687 1.05 11.38 -4.95
C THR A 687 1.67 11.95 -6.21
N VAL A 688 1.90 11.10 -7.20
CA VAL A 688 2.30 11.45 -8.56
C VAL A 688 1.29 10.87 -9.55
N THR A 689 1.04 11.56 -10.65
CA THR A 689 0.18 11.02 -11.72
C THR A 689 1.05 10.33 -12.76
N VAL A 690 0.82 9.04 -12.98
CA VAL A 690 1.53 8.19 -13.94
C VAL A 690 0.48 7.55 -14.84
N ASP A 691 0.57 7.79 -16.15
CA ASP A 691 -0.35 7.23 -17.15
C ASP A 691 -1.85 7.50 -16.86
N GLY A 692 -2.14 8.63 -16.21
CA GLY A 692 -3.50 9.02 -15.81
C GLY A 692 -3.95 8.49 -14.43
N GLU A 693 -3.15 7.63 -13.80
CA GLU A 693 -3.42 7.07 -12.47
C GLU A 693 -2.64 7.82 -11.39
N SER A 694 -3.28 8.06 -10.24
CA SER A 694 -2.60 8.62 -9.06
C SER A 694 -1.88 7.50 -8.30
N ARG A 695 -0.55 7.57 -8.24
CA ARG A 695 0.31 6.64 -7.50
C ARG A 695 0.99 7.34 -6.35
N LEU A 696 1.26 6.60 -5.28
CA LEU A 696 1.90 7.16 -4.10
C LEU A 696 3.40 7.05 -4.19
N VAL A 697 4.07 8.02 -3.58
CA VAL A 697 5.51 8.02 -3.46
C VAL A 697 5.90 7.29 -2.19
N LEU A 698 6.65 6.20 -2.35
CA LEU A 698 7.16 5.37 -1.28
C LEU A 698 8.37 6.06 -0.62
N ARG A 699 8.21 6.44 0.65
CA ARG A 699 9.19 7.26 1.42
C ARG A 699 9.94 6.48 2.51
N ASP A 700 10.00 5.14 2.46
CA ASP A 700 10.65 4.33 3.53
C ASP A 700 12.12 4.68 3.68
N ARG A 701 12.86 4.75 2.57
CA ARG A 701 14.30 5.06 2.61
C ARG A 701 14.58 6.47 3.11
N GLU A 702 13.69 7.41 2.79
CA GLU A 702 13.72 8.75 3.37
C GLU A 702 13.49 8.72 4.89
N LEU A 703 12.50 7.95 5.37
CA LEU A 703 12.22 7.79 6.80
C LEU A 703 13.39 7.10 7.51
N GLU A 704 13.92 6.01 6.99
CA GLU A 704 15.09 5.30 7.55
C GLU A 704 16.30 6.24 7.71
N THR A 705 16.56 7.06 6.69
CA THR A 705 17.63 8.07 6.74
C THR A 705 17.34 9.14 7.79
N ALA A 706 16.10 9.63 7.88
CA ALA A 706 15.69 10.58 8.91
C ALA A 706 15.82 10.00 10.33
N LEU A 707 15.46 8.72 10.50
CA LEU A 707 15.58 7.99 11.77
C LEU A 707 17.02 7.81 12.20
N ARG A 708 17.95 7.51 11.27
CA ARG A 708 19.39 7.41 11.56
C ARG A 708 19.91 8.70 12.18
N TRP A 709 19.58 9.85 11.57
CA TRP A 709 19.96 11.16 12.12
C TRP A 709 19.28 11.47 13.45
N PHE A 710 18.00 11.12 13.58
CA PHE A 710 17.28 11.29 14.85
C PHE A 710 17.92 10.47 15.97
N GLU A 711 18.30 9.22 15.70
CA GLU A 711 19.01 8.34 16.63
C GLU A 711 20.36 8.89 17.04
N ASP A 712 21.15 9.34 16.06
CA ASP A 712 22.46 9.94 16.32
C ASP A 712 22.35 11.16 17.24
N TRP A 713 21.27 11.95 17.11
CA TRP A 713 20.98 13.09 17.98
C TRP A 713 20.56 12.71 19.39
N LEU A 714 19.92 11.56 19.57
CA LEU A 714 19.62 11.01 20.90
C LEU A 714 20.87 10.42 21.59
N GLY A 715 21.97 10.27 20.85
CA GLY A 715 23.21 9.64 21.30
C GLY A 715 23.10 8.12 21.38
N ARG A 716 24.23 7.43 21.62
CA ARG A 716 24.26 5.98 21.90
C ARG A 716 24.33 5.72 23.41
N ASP A 717 23.71 4.66 23.91
CA ASP A 717 23.84 4.28 25.31
C ASP A 717 25.29 3.93 25.64
N ILE A 718 25.96 4.82 26.37
CA ILE A 718 27.35 4.69 26.80
C ILE A 718 27.51 3.55 27.85
N GLY A 719 26.41 2.88 28.24
CA GLY A 719 26.36 1.88 29.31
C GLY A 719 26.55 0.42 28.91
N ASN A 720 26.61 0.06 27.61
CA ASN A 720 26.70 -1.34 27.16
C ASN A 720 27.90 -1.63 26.25
N ALA A 721 28.97 -0.83 26.32
CA ALA A 721 30.26 -1.22 25.77
C ALA A 721 31.15 -1.73 26.91
N SER A 722 30.96 -3.00 27.27
CA SER A 722 31.93 -3.79 28.05
C SER A 722 32.98 -4.39 27.14
#